data_AF-A0A6A3A069-F1
#
_entry.id   AF-A0A6A3A069-F1
#
_cell.length_a   1.000
_cell.length_b   1.000
_cell.length_c   1.000
_cell.angle_alpha   90.00
_cell.angle_beta   90.00
_cell.angle_gamma   90.00
#
_symmetry.space_group_name_H-M   'P 1'
#
loop_
_entity.id
_entity.type
_entity.pdbx_description
1 polymer ?
#
loop_
_entity_poly.entity_id
_entity_poly.type
_entity_poly.pdbx_seq_one_letter_code
_entity_poly.pdbx_strand_id
1 'polypeptide(L)'
;MQSDNFPLSWPFESLLNPTIDQSYSGLNMGFYFDDQSSEISHFSTIFPCNDQFQDPLEGLQSMLIDGIHDIYNCLDDSEALSSRSREFGSPSASTISSEGSTLTMPGEAMQIDDQLSVFHLLKAYAEAIEKDRSELAEVILRSVGKKANPMFPYWRFAHFASNSAILEAVPNDADVVHIVDFDIGEGIQWPPVIEAMGWKQKSMRLTLIRWGDDDTGRSPWRFDDTMGQLCDHARSFGVNLKMEEMGIHDLVNELKMRKRGVNREWLAFNCTVGIGKHRSRKIVNEFLNIAKDYVSRHKGIITFGDGDAYEKPKDCSEFATFFDDQLTHYQAVLESMESGFAKHLLQARMKMECLFIGPNICGQAWLQHWKEMNEARHFNAGNAIEGFRVGSERLLEAQEIVRERDNLYEVTIGGDSENELALEWRGITLARGLKKHLKRLNAPRHWMLDKLGGAFAPKPSSGPHKSRECLPLILILRNRLKYALTYREVIAILMQRHVMVDGKVRTDKTYPAGFMDVVSIPKTNEDFRLLYDTKGRFRLHAITGDETKFKLCKVRSVQFGQKGIPYLNTYDGRTIRYPDPLVKANDTIKLDLESNKIVDFIKFDVGNVVMVTGGRNRGRVGVIKNREKHKGSFETIHVQDVAGHEFATRLGNVFTIGKGTKPWVSLPKGKGIKLSIIEEARKRLAAQNSA
;
A
#
# COMPACT_ATOMS: atom_id res chain seq x y z
N MET A 1 -9.57 23.15 -33.97
CA MET A 1 -8.24 22.69 -33.51
C MET A 1 -8.48 21.33 -32.88
N GLN A 2 -8.22 20.30 -33.66
CA GLN A 2 -8.58 18.90 -33.38
C GLN A 2 -7.68 18.35 -32.26
N SER A 3 -8.31 17.60 -31.35
CA SER A 3 -7.67 16.74 -30.37
C SER A 3 -7.30 15.43 -31.06
N ASP A 4 -6.01 15.20 -31.28
CA ASP A 4 -5.52 13.96 -31.87
C ASP A 4 -5.40 12.87 -30.80
N ASN A 5 -6.30 11.89 -30.86
CA ASN A 5 -6.18 10.60 -30.17
C ASN A 5 -5.26 9.69 -31.00
N PHE A 6 -4.16 9.21 -30.43
CA PHE A 6 -3.24 8.28 -31.09
C PHE A 6 -3.15 6.94 -30.33
N PRO A 7 -3.36 5.79 -30.99
CA PRO A 7 -3.16 4.48 -30.37
C PRO A 7 -1.68 4.06 -30.41
N LEU A 8 -1.14 3.65 -29.26
CA LEU A 8 0.16 2.99 -29.14
C LEU A 8 0.01 1.49 -29.51
N SER A 9 0.54 1.08 -30.66
CA SER A 9 0.63 -0.34 -31.06
C SER A 9 1.86 -1.01 -30.43
N TRP A 10 1.69 -2.19 -29.83
CA TRP A 10 2.78 -3.00 -29.29
C TRP A 10 3.37 -3.92 -30.39
N PRO A 11 4.68 -3.87 -30.72
CA PRO A 11 5.27 -4.83 -31.65
C PRO A 11 5.94 -5.99 -30.88
N PHE A 12 5.44 -7.22 -31.04
CA PHE A 12 6.01 -8.42 -30.40
C PHE A 12 6.84 -9.31 -31.34
N GLU A 13 6.85 -9.07 -32.66
CA GLU A 13 7.39 -10.05 -33.61
C GLU A 13 8.83 -9.82 -34.10
N SER A 14 9.50 -8.70 -33.78
CA SER A 14 10.81 -8.37 -34.39
C SER A 14 12.05 -8.94 -33.68
N LEU A 15 11.92 -9.63 -32.54
CA LEU A 15 13.07 -9.99 -31.68
C LEU A 15 13.48 -11.48 -31.70
N LEU A 16 12.93 -12.30 -32.59
CA LEU A 16 13.20 -13.74 -32.62
C LEU A 16 13.88 -14.16 -33.92
N ASN A 17 15.22 -14.17 -33.93
CA ASN A 17 16.00 -15.13 -34.73
C ASN A 17 17.47 -15.14 -34.29
N PRO A 18 17.94 -16.27 -33.73
CA PRO A 18 19.35 -16.63 -33.86
C PRO A 18 19.50 -18.03 -34.48
N THR A 19 20.17 -18.08 -35.63
CA THR A 19 20.79 -19.28 -36.20
C THR A 19 21.96 -19.72 -35.31
N ILE A 20 21.96 -20.99 -34.89
CA ILE A 20 23.00 -21.61 -34.06
C ILE A 20 23.93 -22.45 -34.94
N ASP A 21 25.24 -22.19 -34.85
CA ASP A 21 26.30 -23.10 -35.29
C ASP A 21 26.97 -23.75 -34.07
N GLN A 22 27.25 -25.06 -34.17
CA GLN A 22 27.77 -25.93 -33.11
C GLN A 22 29.30 -26.00 -33.10
N SER A 23 29.94 -26.04 -31.91
CA SER A 23 31.14 -26.88 -31.67
C SER A 23 31.51 -27.09 -30.19
N TYR A 24 31.51 -28.38 -29.81
CA TYR A 24 32.40 -29.21 -28.96
C TYR A 24 33.13 -28.77 -27.67
N SER A 25 33.08 -29.74 -26.72
CA SER A 25 34.06 -30.17 -25.68
C SER A 25 34.26 -29.27 -24.45
N GLY A 26 34.34 -29.73 -23.19
CA GLY A 26 34.42 -31.04 -22.53
C GLY A 26 35.36 -30.95 -21.32
N LEU A 27 34.98 -31.55 -20.16
CA LEU A 27 35.80 -32.11 -19.05
C LEU A 27 35.42 -31.69 -17.60
N ASN A 28 35.73 -32.64 -16.70
CA ASN A 28 35.17 -33.02 -15.39
C ASN A 28 35.98 -32.57 -14.13
N MET A 29 35.39 -32.88 -12.96
CA MET A 29 35.95 -33.13 -11.58
C MET A 29 36.05 -31.92 -10.63
N GLY A 30 35.74 -31.99 -9.32
CA GLY A 30 35.30 -33.06 -8.41
C GLY A 30 35.56 -32.69 -6.92
N PHE A 31 34.53 -32.87 -6.07
CA PHE A 31 34.35 -33.00 -4.59
C PHE A 31 35.42 -32.67 -3.52
N TYR A 32 34.99 -32.19 -2.33
CA TYR A 32 35.01 -32.91 -1.02
C TYR A 32 34.38 -32.08 0.15
N PHE A 33 33.65 -32.77 1.04
CA PHE A 33 33.02 -32.34 2.32
C PHE A 33 33.96 -32.58 3.52
N ASP A 34 33.75 -31.89 4.66
CA ASP A 34 33.59 -32.53 5.99
C ASP A 34 32.99 -31.59 7.07
N ASP A 35 32.60 -32.18 8.19
CA ASP A 35 31.37 -31.96 8.97
C ASP A 35 31.56 -31.42 10.42
N GLN A 36 30.42 -31.19 11.11
CA GLN A 36 30.15 -31.24 12.57
C GLN A 36 30.09 -29.97 13.46
N SER A 37 28.86 -29.65 13.95
CA SER A 37 28.47 -29.89 15.37
C SER A 37 27.02 -29.41 15.69
N SER A 38 26.23 -30.31 16.26
CA SER A 38 24.91 -30.14 16.93
C SER A 38 25.02 -29.27 18.20
N GLU A 39 24.01 -28.63 18.79
CA GLU A 39 22.65 -29.07 19.16
C GLU A 39 21.90 -27.86 19.79
N ILE A 40 20.61 -27.64 19.46
CA ILE A 40 19.48 -27.15 20.31
C ILE A 40 18.27 -27.01 19.38
N SER A 41 17.50 -28.10 19.29
CA SER A 41 16.16 -28.14 18.71
C SER A 41 15.13 -27.88 19.79
N HIS A 42 14.17 -26.98 19.54
CA HIS A 42 12.74 -27.17 19.76
C HIS A 42 11.98 -25.83 19.67
N PHE A 43 11.76 -25.35 18.44
CA PHE A 43 10.57 -24.60 17.98
C PHE A 43 10.67 -24.34 16.46
N SER A 44 10.68 -25.41 15.66
CA SER A 44 10.85 -25.33 14.20
C SER A 44 10.10 -26.47 13.51
N THR A 45 8.77 -26.38 13.51
CA THR A 45 7.92 -27.25 12.73
C THR A 45 6.73 -26.44 12.28
N ILE A 46 6.89 -25.78 11.12
CA ILE A 46 5.83 -25.44 10.14
C ILE A 46 6.48 -24.95 8.83
N PHE A 47 7.71 -24.40 8.84
CA PHE A 47 8.59 -24.28 7.66
C PHE A 47 10.07 -24.32 8.11
N PRO A 48 10.91 -25.27 7.65
CA PRO A 48 12.32 -25.26 8.00
C PRO A 48 13.04 -24.15 7.21
N CYS A 49 13.63 -23.20 7.93
CA CYS A 49 14.58 -22.24 7.39
C CYS A 49 15.95 -22.63 7.96
N ASN A 50 16.84 -23.16 7.12
CA ASN A 50 18.25 -23.38 7.46
C ASN A 50 19.12 -22.73 6.37
N ASP A 51 20.17 -22.02 6.80
CA ASP A 51 21.14 -21.28 6.00
C ASP A 51 22.11 -22.16 5.18
N GLN A 52 21.64 -23.29 4.64
CA GLN A 52 22.42 -24.17 3.77
C GLN A 52 21.52 -24.72 2.66
N PHE A 53 21.21 -23.89 1.67
CA PHE A 53 20.77 -24.36 0.35
C PHE A 53 21.79 -23.90 -0.68
N GLN A 54 22.91 -24.64 -0.75
CA GLN A 54 23.50 -24.95 -2.05
C GLN A 54 22.71 -26.17 -2.57
N ASP A 55 22.25 -26.08 -3.82
CA ASP A 55 21.49 -27.06 -4.62
C ASP A 55 19.98 -27.26 -4.37
N PRO A 56 19.11 -26.72 -5.26
CA PRO A 56 17.65 -26.94 -5.29
C PRO A 56 17.18 -28.35 -5.72
N LEU A 57 18.08 -29.32 -5.88
CA LEU A 57 17.83 -30.56 -6.64
C LEU A 57 17.15 -31.69 -5.85
N GLU A 58 17.34 -31.82 -4.52
CA GLU A 58 16.83 -32.98 -3.78
C GLU A 58 15.30 -32.98 -3.61
N GLY A 59 14.67 -31.80 -3.47
CA GLY A 59 13.20 -31.68 -3.35
C GLY A 59 12.44 -31.90 -4.66
N LEU A 60 13.11 -31.68 -5.81
CA LEU A 60 12.54 -31.93 -7.13
C LEU A 60 12.50 -33.44 -7.45
N GLN A 61 13.46 -34.21 -6.93
CA GLN A 61 13.60 -35.63 -7.21
C GLN A 61 12.47 -36.47 -6.59
N SER A 62 12.01 -36.13 -5.38
CA SER A 62 10.88 -36.84 -4.75
C SER A 62 9.54 -36.52 -5.42
N MET A 63 9.35 -35.29 -5.91
CA MET A 63 8.14 -34.91 -6.67
C MET A 63 8.10 -35.49 -8.09
N LEU A 64 9.27 -35.74 -8.70
CA LEU A 64 9.38 -36.34 -10.04
C LEU A 64 9.03 -37.83 -10.06
N ILE A 65 9.30 -38.58 -8.98
CA ILE A 65 9.06 -40.02 -8.92
C ILE A 65 7.57 -40.33 -8.68
N ASP A 66 6.91 -39.57 -7.81
CA ASP A 66 5.49 -39.80 -7.50
C ASP A 66 4.57 -39.38 -8.66
N GLY A 67 4.93 -38.34 -9.42
CA GLY A 67 4.13 -37.84 -10.55
C GLY A 67 4.18 -38.70 -11.82
N ILE A 68 5.18 -39.56 -11.99
CA ILE A 68 5.29 -40.46 -13.15
C ILE A 68 4.30 -41.63 -13.02
N HIS A 69 3.95 -42.04 -11.80
CA HIS A 69 3.06 -43.18 -11.57
C HIS A 69 1.58 -42.85 -11.84
N ASP A 70 1.19 -41.58 -11.69
CA ASP A 70 -0.19 -41.10 -11.93
C ASP A 70 -0.49 -40.83 -13.41
N ILE A 71 0.54 -40.57 -14.23
CA ILE A 71 0.39 -40.31 -15.67
C ILE A 71 0.07 -41.60 -16.45
N TYR A 72 0.59 -42.75 -16.02
CA TYR A 72 0.29 -44.04 -16.68
C TYR A 72 -1.16 -44.51 -16.48
N ASN A 73 -1.86 -44.02 -15.45
CA ASN A 73 -3.26 -44.40 -15.18
C ASN A 73 -4.30 -43.51 -15.87
N CYS A 74 -3.92 -42.34 -16.39
CA CYS A 74 -4.85 -41.40 -17.04
C CYS A 74 -4.81 -41.41 -18.58
N LEU A 75 -3.86 -42.11 -19.21
CA LEU A 75 -3.72 -42.17 -20.67
C LEU A 75 -4.48 -43.33 -21.33
N ASP A 76 -5.00 -44.30 -20.56
CA ASP A 76 -5.75 -45.45 -21.11
C ASP A 76 -7.23 -45.14 -21.45
N ASP A 77 -7.78 -44.01 -21.00
CA ASP A 77 -9.22 -43.70 -21.15
C ASP A 77 -9.57 -42.76 -22.33
N SER A 78 -8.60 -42.29 -23.15
CA SER A 78 -8.86 -41.29 -24.21
C SER A 78 -8.81 -41.80 -25.65
N GLU A 79 -8.71 -43.10 -25.92
CA GLU A 79 -8.76 -43.65 -27.29
C GLU A 79 -10.18 -43.78 -27.88
N ALA A 80 -11.22 -43.43 -27.14
CA ALA A 80 -12.60 -43.50 -27.63
C ALA A 80 -13.18 -42.10 -27.89
N LEU A 81 -12.87 -41.51 -29.06
CA LEU A 81 -13.76 -40.62 -29.85
C LEU A 81 -12.98 -39.90 -30.98
N SER A 82 -12.23 -40.66 -31.77
CA SER A 82 -11.88 -40.27 -33.14
C SER A 82 -12.98 -40.78 -34.08
N SER A 83 -13.89 -39.91 -34.52
CA SER A 83 -14.51 -40.01 -35.86
C SER A 83 -15.57 -38.92 -36.07
N ARG A 84 -15.22 -37.85 -36.80
CA ARG A 84 -16.05 -37.33 -37.91
C ARG A 84 -15.33 -36.22 -38.66
N SER A 85 -14.81 -36.61 -39.80
CA SER A 85 -14.37 -35.79 -40.91
C SER A 85 -15.54 -35.03 -41.55
N ARG A 86 -15.27 -33.81 -42.04
CA ARG A 86 -15.85 -33.26 -43.28
C ARG A 86 -15.03 -32.06 -43.78
N GLU A 87 -14.53 -32.23 -44.99
CA GLU A 87 -13.94 -31.24 -45.91
C GLU A 87 -15.04 -30.23 -46.38
N PHE A 88 -14.86 -29.10 -47.08
CA PHE A 88 -13.94 -28.59 -48.10
C PHE A 88 -14.25 -27.08 -48.30
N GLY A 89 -13.31 -26.27 -48.81
CA GLY A 89 -13.66 -25.11 -49.68
C GLY A 89 -12.89 -23.79 -49.50
N SER A 90 -11.97 -23.50 -50.42
CA SER A 90 -11.66 -22.14 -50.95
C SER A 90 -12.34 -22.02 -52.33
N PRO A 91 -12.46 -20.85 -53.05
CA PRO A 91 -11.79 -19.53 -52.94
C PRO A 91 -12.75 -18.31 -53.14
N SER A 92 -12.35 -17.03 -53.02
CA SER A 92 -12.03 -16.10 -54.14
C SER A 92 -12.00 -14.62 -53.66
N ALA A 93 -11.26 -13.76 -54.38
CA ALA A 93 -10.96 -12.35 -54.06
C ALA A 93 -11.94 -11.28 -54.64
N SER A 94 -11.82 -10.05 -54.11
CA SER A 94 -12.42 -8.72 -54.44
C SER A 94 -13.44 -8.26 -53.38
N THR A 95 -13.48 -7.03 -52.83
CA THR A 95 -13.21 -5.67 -53.31
C THR A 95 -12.93 -4.73 -52.11
N ILE A 96 -12.11 -3.69 -52.31
CA ILE A 96 -11.81 -2.63 -51.32
C ILE A 96 -13.03 -1.74 -51.09
N SER A 97 -13.43 -1.54 -49.82
CA SER A 97 -14.18 -0.37 -49.37
C SER A 97 -13.77 0.03 -47.96
N SER A 98 -13.45 1.31 -47.80
CA SER A 98 -12.99 1.98 -46.58
C SER A 98 -14.07 2.04 -45.50
N GLU A 99 -13.79 1.54 -44.29
CA GLU A 99 -14.46 1.97 -43.04
C GLU A 99 -13.71 1.39 -41.81
N GLY A 100 -13.34 2.26 -40.86
CA GLY A 100 -13.04 2.00 -39.45
C GLY A 100 -12.08 0.86 -39.06
N SER A 101 -10.79 1.17 -38.83
CA SER A 101 -9.85 0.25 -38.18
C SER A 101 -10.25 -0.02 -36.71
N THR A 102 -10.88 -1.17 -36.48
CA THR A 102 -11.08 -1.75 -35.15
C THR A 102 -9.85 -2.61 -34.83
N LEU A 103 -9.29 -2.46 -33.63
CA LEU A 103 -8.21 -3.28 -33.10
C LEU A 103 -8.65 -4.76 -33.03
N THR A 104 -8.24 -5.58 -33.98
CA THR A 104 -8.38 -7.04 -33.88
C THR A 104 -7.18 -7.58 -33.07
N MET A 105 -7.46 -8.04 -31.86
CA MET A 105 -6.48 -8.68 -30.97
C MET A 105 -6.08 -10.06 -31.52
N PRO A 106 -4.85 -10.57 -31.24
CA PRO A 106 -4.47 -11.93 -31.58
C PRO A 106 -5.34 -12.95 -30.83
N GLY A 107 -5.80 -13.97 -31.55
CA GLY A 107 -6.82 -14.93 -31.07
C GLY A 107 -6.34 -15.93 -30.00
N GLU A 108 -7.30 -16.64 -29.42
CA GLU A 108 -7.14 -17.65 -28.36
C GLU A 108 -6.05 -18.71 -28.66
N ALA A 109 -5.78 -19.00 -29.94
CA ALA A 109 -4.73 -19.93 -30.35
C ALA A 109 -3.30 -19.45 -30.03
N MET A 110 -3.03 -18.15 -30.18
CA MET A 110 -1.68 -17.58 -29.97
C MET A 110 -1.29 -17.54 -28.49
N GLN A 111 -2.28 -17.41 -27.59
CA GLN A 111 -2.05 -17.47 -26.14
C GLN A 111 -1.74 -18.88 -25.65
N ILE A 112 -2.39 -19.91 -26.20
CA ILE A 112 -2.10 -21.32 -25.85
C ILE A 112 -0.67 -21.69 -26.26
N ASP A 113 -0.22 -21.22 -27.44
CA ASP A 113 1.16 -21.40 -27.90
C ASP A 113 2.18 -20.73 -26.98
N ASP A 114 1.87 -19.54 -26.44
CA ASP A 114 2.74 -18.88 -25.46
C ASP A 114 2.81 -19.66 -24.14
N GLN A 115 1.69 -20.16 -23.61
CA GLN A 115 1.69 -20.97 -22.38
C GLN A 115 2.42 -22.31 -22.57
N LEU A 116 2.25 -22.95 -23.73
CA LEU A 116 2.97 -24.16 -24.12
C LEU A 116 4.46 -23.87 -24.30
N SER A 117 4.84 -22.75 -24.89
CA SER A 117 6.25 -22.37 -25.05
C SER A 117 6.95 -22.19 -23.71
N VAL A 118 6.26 -21.58 -22.72
CA VAL A 118 6.77 -21.45 -21.35
C VAL A 118 6.96 -22.82 -20.70
N PHE A 119 6.02 -23.76 -20.89
CA PHE A 119 6.18 -25.13 -20.40
C PHE A 119 7.42 -25.84 -20.98
N HIS A 120 7.66 -25.72 -22.28
CA HIS A 120 8.83 -26.31 -22.93
C HIS A 120 10.14 -25.65 -22.45
N LEU A 121 10.15 -24.32 -22.29
CA LEU A 121 11.31 -23.62 -21.73
C LEU A 121 11.60 -24.03 -20.29
N LEU A 122 10.57 -24.23 -19.46
CA LEU A 122 10.74 -24.73 -18.09
C LEU A 122 11.26 -26.17 -18.02
N LYS A 123 10.94 -27.00 -19.03
CA LYS A 123 11.52 -28.33 -19.18
C LYS A 123 12.99 -28.25 -19.59
N ALA A 124 13.32 -27.41 -20.57
CA ALA A 124 14.70 -27.17 -20.99
C ALA A 124 15.56 -26.58 -19.86
N TYR A 125 14.98 -25.74 -18.99
CA TYR A 125 15.64 -25.22 -17.79
C TYR A 125 16.01 -26.36 -16.83
N ALA A 126 15.06 -27.26 -16.53
CA ALA A 126 15.33 -28.40 -15.66
C ALA A 126 16.43 -29.31 -16.22
N GLU A 127 16.41 -29.58 -17.54
CA GLU A 127 17.45 -30.36 -18.21
C GLU A 127 18.82 -29.66 -18.25
N ALA A 128 18.85 -28.31 -18.32
CA ALA A 128 20.09 -27.55 -18.27
C ALA A 128 20.71 -27.57 -16.86
N ILE A 129 19.88 -27.50 -15.82
CA ILE A 129 20.30 -27.65 -14.42
C ILE A 129 20.79 -29.07 -14.14
N GLU A 130 20.07 -30.11 -14.58
CA GLU A 130 20.49 -31.51 -14.43
C GLU A 130 21.84 -31.81 -15.09
N LYS A 131 22.19 -31.06 -16.15
CA LYS A 131 23.46 -31.18 -16.87
C LYS A 131 24.52 -30.19 -16.40
N ASP A 132 24.32 -29.53 -15.25
CA ASP A 132 25.23 -28.51 -14.67
C ASP A 132 25.60 -27.36 -15.64
N ARG A 133 24.69 -26.99 -16.54
CA ARG A 133 24.89 -25.90 -17.51
C ARG A 133 24.28 -24.60 -16.98
N SER A 134 24.90 -24.00 -15.97
CA SER A 134 24.38 -22.82 -15.27
C SER A 134 24.14 -21.61 -16.19
N GLU A 135 25.05 -21.34 -17.14
CA GLU A 135 24.90 -20.22 -18.09
C GLU A 135 23.70 -20.42 -19.03
N LEU A 136 23.51 -21.64 -19.54
CA LEU A 136 22.36 -21.99 -20.38
C LEU A 136 21.06 -21.92 -19.57
N ALA A 137 21.07 -22.41 -18.33
CA ALA A 137 19.92 -22.34 -17.44
C ALA A 137 19.51 -20.89 -17.16
N GLU A 138 20.48 -19.97 -16.99
CA GLU A 138 20.22 -18.53 -16.82
C GLU A 138 19.55 -17.93 -18.06
N VAL A 139 20.05 -18.23 -19.27
CA VAL A 139 19.47 -17.76 -20.55
C VAL A 139 18.06 -18.31 -20.77
N ILE A 140 17.82 -19.58 -20.42
CA ILE A 140 16.49 -20.19 -20.53
C ILE A 140 15.53 -19.53 -19.54
N LEU A 141 15.95 -19.33 -18.28
CA LEU A 141 15.12 -18.67 -17.26
C LEU A 141 14.78 -17.21 -17.66
N ARG A 142 15.72 -16.51 -18.30
CA ARG A 142 15.49 -15.19 -18.91
C ARG A 142 14.42 -15.25 -19.99
N SER A 143 14.51 -16.26 -20.87
CA SER A 143 13.54 -16.48 -21.94
C SER A 143 12.16 -16.80 -21.39
N VAL A 144 12.08 -17.60 -20.32
CA VAL A 144 10.85 -17.85 -19.57
C VAL A 144 10.28 -16.53 -19.04
N GLY A 145 11.08 -15.69 -18.38
CA GLY A 145 10.62 -14.39 -17.87
C GLY A 145 10.07 -13.47 -18.97
N LYS A 146 10.76 -13.37 -20.12
CA LYS A 146 10.30 -12.59 -21.28
C LYS A 146 8.98 -13.11 -21.86
N LYS A 147 8.82 -14.44 -21.92
CA LYS A 147 7.65 -15.10 -22.53
C LYS A 147 6.47 -15.23 -21.57
N ALA A 148 6.74 -15.34 -20.28
CA ALA A 148 5.75 -15.39 -19.22
C ALA A 148 5.29 -14.01 -18.77
N ASN A 149 6.01 -12.94 -19.17
CA ASN A 149 5.56 -11.57 -19.03
C ASN A 149 4.11 -11.53 -19.52
N PRO A 150 3.77 -11.56 -20.84
CA PRO A 150 2.44 -11.22 -21.39
C PRO A 150 1.25 -11.91 -20.72
N MET A 151 1.49 -13.06 -20.09
CA MET A 151 0.52 -13.88 -19.38
C MET A 151 -0.02 -13.24 -18.08
N PHE A 152 0.65 -12.24 -17.52
CA PHE A 152 0.22 -11.58 -16.29
C PHE A 152 0.18 -10.04 -16.42
N PRO A 153 -0.80 -9.34 -15.85
CA PRO A 153 -0.90 -7.89 -16.04
C PRO A 153 0.02 -7.04 -15.15
N TYR A 154 0.67 -7.60 -14.12
CA TYR A 154 1.33 -6.80 -13.06
C TYR A 154 2.46 -5.89 -13.58
N TRP A 155 3.36 -6.44 -14.39
CA TRP A 155 4.52 -5.73 -14.94
C TRP A 155 4.10 -4.82 -16.10
N ARG A 156 3.12 -5.21 -16.94
CA ARG A 156 2.54 -4.33 -17.98
C ARG A 156 1.95 -3.09 -17.36
N PHE A 157 1.18 -3.29 -16.31
CA PHE A 157 0.53 -2.22 -15.58
C PHE A 157 1.53 -1.24 -14.97
N ALA A 158 2.55 -1.74 -14.25
CA ALA A 158 3.57 -0.91 -13.63
C ALA A 158 4.39 -0.11 -14.66
N HIS A 159 4.80 -0.76 -15.77
CA HIS A 159 5.50 -0.10 -16.87
C HIS A 159 4.60 0.94 -17.56
N PHE A 160 3.34 0.59 -17.85
CA PHE A 160 2.38 1.51 -18.46
C PHE A 160 2.17 2.75 -17.60
N ALA A 161 1.93 2.58 -16.30
CA ALA A 161 1.70 3.69 -15.38
C ALA A 161 2.92 4.64 -15.34
N SER A 162 4.13 4.07 -15.25
CA SER A 162 5.37 4.84 -15.20
C SER A 162 5.65 5.55 -16.53
N ASN A 163 5.56 4.83 -17.65
CA ASN A 163 5.82 5.37 -18.98
C ASN A 163 4.82 6.48 -19.34
N SER A 164 3.54 6.28 -19.04
CA SER A 164 2.49 7.28 -19.27
C SER A 164 2.77 8.56 -18.49
N ALA A 165 3.16 8.46 -17.22
CA ALA A 165 3.49 9.62 -16.40
C ALA A 165 4.73 10.36 -16.93
N ILE A 166 5.77 9.62 -17.35
CA ILE A 166 6.97 10.21 -17.95
C ILE A 166 6.61 10.95 -19.23
N LEU A 167 5.91 10.30 -20.17
CA LEU A 167 5.60 10.87 -21.48
C LEU A 167 4.71 12.12 -21.40
N GLU A 168 3.84 12.21 -20.40
CA GLU A 168 2.99 13.37 -20.15
C GLU A 168 3.74 14.54 -19.49
N ALA A 169 4.73 14.23 -18.65
CA ALA A 169 5.51 15.23 -17.94
C ALA A 169 6.66 15.84 -18.78
N VAL A 170 7.03 15.20 -19.90
CA VAL A 170 8.07 15.70 -20.81
C VAL A 170 7.66 17.06 -21.39
N PRO A 171 8.43 18.13 -21.16
CA PRO A 171 8.07 19.46 -21.64
C PRO A 171 8.46 19.65 -23.11
N ASN A 172 7.75 20.54 -23.82
CA ASN A 172 7.96 20.76 -25.26
C ASN A 172 9.36 21.30 -25.59
N ASP A 173 9.94 22.10 -24.70
CA ASP A 173 11.24 22.78 -24.84
C ASP A 173 12.46 21.90 -24.50
N ALA A 174 12.25 20.65 -24.09
CA ALA A 174 13.34 19.69 -23.87
C ALA A 174 13.80 19.04 -25.18
N ASP A 175 15.09 19.12 -25.49
CA ASP A 175 15.68 18.47 -26.67
C ASP A 175 16.15 17.03 -26.32
N VAL A 176 16.47 16.79 -25.04
CA VAL A 176 16.95 15.51 -24.52
C VAL A 176 16.11 15.08 -23.32
N VAL A 177 15.56 13.86 -23.35
CA VAL A 177 14.92 13.23 -22.20
C VAL A 177 15.90 12.25 -21.56
N HIS A 178 16.31 12.54 -20.34
CA HIS A 178 17.25 11.71 -19.58
C HIS A 178 16.49 10.93 -18.50
N ILE A 179 16.44 9.62 -18.66
CA ILE A 179 15.84 8.69 -17.72
C ILE A 179 16.94 8.05 -16.88
N VAL A 180 16.81 8.14 -15.57
CA VAL A 180 17.66 7.42 -14.61
C VAL A 180 16.83 6.26 -14.05
N ASP A 181 17.19 5.03 -14.43
CA ASP A 181 16.47 3.83 -14.06
C ASP A 181 17.21 3.06 -12.96
N PHE A 182 16.50 2.81 -11.86
CA PHE A 182 17.00 2.05 -10.72
C PHE A 182 17.31 0.59 -11.12
N ASP A 183 16.40 -0.10 -11.80
CA ASP A 183 16.61 -1.49 -12.20
C ASP A 183 15.94 -1.73 -13.56
N ILE A 184 16.74 -1.69 -14.63
CA ILE A 184 16.25 -1.87 -16.00
C ILE A 184 15.65 -3.26 -16.24
N GLY A 185 15.96 -4.23 -15.38
CA GLY A 185 15.60 -5.62 -15.57
C GLY A 185 16.10 -6.16 -16.91
N GLU A 186 15.16 -6.41 -17.83
CA GLU A 186 15.40 -6.93 -19.18
C GLU A 186 15.17 -5.87 -20.28
N GLY A 187 15.04 -4.59 -19.91
CA GLY A 187 14.82 -3.50 -20.85
C GLY A 187 13.39 -3.39 -21.41
N ILE A 188 12.48 -4.28 -21.02
CA ILE A 188 11.13 -4.40 -21.59
C ILE A 188 10.27 -3.14 -21.42
N GLN A 189 10.56 -2.32 -20.41
CA GLN A 189 9.81 -1.08 -20.14
C GLN A 189 10.01 -0.02 -21.25
N TRP A 190 11.20 0.06 -21.86
CA TRP A 190 11.63 1.25 -22.60
C TRP A 190 11.27 1.33 -24.09
N PRO A 191 11.02 0.24 -24.86
CA PRO A 191 10.64 0.33 -26.26
C PRO A 191 9.45 1.26 -26.57
N PRO A 192 8.32 1.23 -25.82
CA PRO A 192 7.21 2.16 -26.06
C PRO A 192 7.57 3.64 -25.83
N VAL A 193 8.50 3.92 -24.91
CA VAL A 193 8.99 5.27 -24.64
C VAL A 193 9.91 5.73 -25.77
N ILE A 194 10.80 4.86 -26.26
CA ILE A 194 11.68 5.12 -27.40
C ILE A 194 10.83 5.49 -28.63
N GLU A 195 9.82 4.70 -28.95
CA GLU A 195 8.90 4.97 -30.06
C GLU A 195 8.25 6.35 -29.92
N ALA A 196 7.72 6.67 -28.74
CA ALA A 196 7.13 7.98 -28.47
C ALA A 196 8.13 9.15 -28.58
N MET A 197 9.41 8.95 -28.25
CA MET A 197 10.46 9.95 -28.44
C MET A 197 10.77 10.17 -29.92
N GLY A 198 10.73 9.12 -30.75
CA GLY A 198 10.88 9.21 -32.20
C GLY A 198 9.80 10.10 -32.82
N TRP A 199 8.54 9.88 -32.44
CA TRP A 199 7.42 10.73 -32.87
C TRP A 199 7.55 12.17 -32.38
N LYS A 200 8.04 12.38 -31.15
CA LYS A 200 8.28 13.72 -30.58
C LYS A 200 9.58 14.38 -31.07
N GLN A 201 10.39 13.70 -31.89
CA GLN A 201 11.69 14.15 -32.39
C GLN A 201 12.64 14.61 -31.28
N LYS A 202 12.72 13.85 -30.18
CA LYS A 202 13.60 14.13 -29.02
C LYS A 202 14.71 13.07 -28.92
N SER A 203 15.88 13.48 -28.44
CA SER A 203 16.95 12.53 -28.10
C SER A 203 16.68 11.91 -26.73
N MET A 204 17.20 10.71 -26.49
CA MET A 204 17.00 9.99 -25.23
C MET A 204 18.34 9.61 -24.60
N ARG A 205 18.46 9.78 -23.29
CA ARG A 205 19.57 9.25 -22.49
C ARG A 205 18.99 8.34 -21.42
N LEU A 206 19.57 7.15 -21.25
CA LEU A 206 19.13 6.17 -20.26
C LEU A 206 20.33 5.78 -19.39
N THR A 207 20.30 6.19 -18.12
CA THR A 207 21.34 5.88 -17.14
C THR A 207 20.83 4.79 -16.21
N LEU A 208 21.58 3.70 -16.08
CA LEU A 208 21.24 2.57 -15.23
C LEU A 208 22.04 2.62 -13.94
N ILE A 209 21.39 2.36 -12.81
CA ILE A 209 22.07 2.36 -11.51
C ILE A 209 22.71 0.99 -11.21
N ARG A 210 24.02 1.03 -10.98
CA ARG A 210 24.81 -0.10 -10.49
C ARG A 210 24.89 -0.09 -8.98
N TRP A 211 24.69 -1.26 -8.39
CA TRP A 211 24.80 -1.50 -6.94
C TRP A 211 26.21 -2.03 -6.62
N GLY A 212 26.73 -1.81 -5.40
CA GLY A 212 28.12 -2.12 -5.02
C GLY A 212 28.50 -3.61 -4.96
N ASP A 213 29.75 -3.89 -4.56
CA ASP A 213 30.59 -5.11 -4.72
C ASP A 213 30.05 -6.50 -4.26
N ASP A 214 28.81 -6.67 -3.82
CA ASP A 214 28.21 -8.01 -3.51
C ASP A 214 27.74 -8.77 -4.78
N ASP A 215 28.33 -8.45 -5.94
CA ASP A 215 27.88 -8.90 -7.25
C ASP A 215 28.61 -10.18 -7.71
N THR A 216 28.77 -11.16 -6.82
CA THR A 216 29.31 -12.49 -7.18
C THR A 216 28.38 -13.31 -8.09
N GLY A 217 27.40 -12.67 -8.74
CA GLY A 217 26.40 -13.35 -9.58
C GLY A 217 25.79 -12.51 -10.72
N ARG A 218 26.33 -11.35 -11.09
CA ARG A 218 25.96 -10.70 -12.36
C ARG A 218 26.89 -11.16 -13.48
N SER A 219 26.33 -11.85 -14.47
CA SER A 219 27.01 -12.07 -15.74
C SER A 219 27.13 -10.71 -16.50
N PRO A 220 28.34 -10.27 -16.89
CA PRO A 220 28.56 -9.03 -17.66
C PRO A 220 27.74 -8.94 -18.95
N TRP A 221 27.39 -10.10 -19.53
CA TRP A 221 26.55 -10.28 -20.71
C TRP A 221 25.15 -9.67 -20.60
N ARG A 222 24.66 -9.41 -19.38
CA ARG A 222 23.28 -8.93 -19.13
C ARG A 222 23.03 -7.48 -19.59
N PHE A 223 24.05 -6.62 -19.50
CA PHE A 223 23.94 -5.20 -19.89
C PHE A 223 24.13 -5.00 -21.39
N ASP A 224 25.19 -5.58 -21.96
CA ASP A 224 25.56 -5.36 -23.36
C ASP A 224 24.49 -5.86 -24.34
N ASP A 225 23.87 -7.01 -24.06
CA ASP A 225 22.76 -7.53 -24.87
C ASP A 225 21.53 -6.61 -24.84
N THR A 226 21.15 -6.16 -23.64
CA THR A 226 19.97 -5.31 -23.43
C THR A 226 20.20 -3.92 -24.04
N MET A 227 21.42 -3.39 -23.91
CA MET A 227 21.86 -2.16 -24.53
C MET A 227 21.84 -2.27 -26.06
N GLY A 228 22.37 -3.36 -26.62
CA GLY A 228 22.33 -3.63 -28.06
C GLY A 228 20.90 -3.64 -28.61
N GLN A 229 20.00 -4.41 -27.97
CA GLN A 229 18.59 -4.51 -28.36
C GLN A 229 17.87 -3.15 -28.33
N LEU A 230 18.04 -2.36 -27.27
CA LEU A 230 17.41 -1.05 -27.15
C LEU A 230 18.00 -0.03 -28.11
N CYS A 231 19.32 -0.06 -28.34
CA CYS A 231 19.97 0.79 -29.33
C CYS A 231 19.52 0.47 -30.76
N ASP A 232 19.39 -0.80 -31.12
CA ASP A 232 18.88 -1.22 -32.43
C ASP A 232 17.43 -0.79 -32.64
N HIS A 233 16.57 -0.96 -31.62
CA HIS A 233 15.20 -0.45 -31.64
C HIS A 233 15.17 1.08 -31.76
N ALA A 234 16.01 1.79 -31.01
CA ALA A 234 16.09 3.25 -31.12
C ALA A 234 16.49 3.72 -32.52
N ARG A 235 17.43 3.02 -33.17
CA ARG A 235 17.84 3.31 -34.55
C ARG A 235 16.69 3.13 -35.53
N SER A 236 15.86 2.10 -35.38
CA SER A 236 14.71 1.87 -36.29
C SER A 236 13.66 2.97 -36.20
N PHE A 237 13.56 3.68 -35.06
CA PHE A 237 12.65 4.82 -34.86
C PHE A 237 13.33 6.19 -34.99
N GLY A 238 14.60 6.23 -35.43
CA GLY A 238 15.35 7.48 -35.62
C GLY A 238 15.69 8.22 -34.32
N VAL A 239 15.69 7.54 -33.17
CA VAL A 239 15.98 8.12 -31.86
C VAL A 239 17.47 8.01 -31.56
N ASN A 240 18.11 9.14 -31.24
CA ASN A 240 19.46 9.14 -30.70
C ASN A 240 19.44 8.72 -29.23
N LEU A 241 19.62 7.43 -28.97
CA LEU A 241 19.67 6.83 -27.63
C LEU A 241 21.12 6.72 -27.15
N LYS A 242 21.43 7.33 -26.01
CA LYS A 242 22.67 7.12 -25.26
C LYS A 242 22.40 6.34 -24.00
N MET A 243 23.12 5.24 -23.77
CA MET A 243 22.98 4.41 -22.57
C MET A 243 24.28 4.40 -21.78
N GLU A 244 24.19 4.53 -20.46
CA GLU A 244 25.33 4.54 -19.55
C GLU A 244 24.98 3.78 -18.26
N GLU A 245 25.97 3.12 -17.65
CA GLU A 245 25.83 2.52 -16.32
C GLU A 245 26.64 3.34 -15.30
N MET A 246 26.03 3.64 -14.14
CA MET A 246 26.63 4.51 -13.13
C MET A 246 26.33 4.01 -11.71
N GLY A 247 27.30 4.13 -10.80
CA GLY A 247 27.04 3.91 -9.38
C GLY A 247 26.22 5.05 -8.75
N ILE A 248 25.58 4.80 -7.61
CA ILE A 248 24.84 5.84 -6.85
C ILE A 248 25.74 7.06 -6.55
N HIS A 249 26.99 6.83 -6.18
CA HIS A 249 27.95 7.90 -5.88
C HIS A 249 28.28 8.75 -7.11
N ASP A 250 28.43 8.12 -8.28
CA ASP A 250 28.71 8.81 -9.54
C ASP A 250 27.51 9.64 -9.99
N LEU A 251 26.29 9.10 -9.82
CA LEU A 251 25.05 9.83 -10.07
C LEU A 251 24.99 11.11 -9.22
N VAL A 252 25.28 11.01 -7.92
CA VAL A 252 25.29 12.19 -7.02
C VAL A 252 26.28 13.25 -7.50
N ASN A 253 27.46 12.83 -7.97
CA ASN A 253 28.47 13.73 -8.49
C ASN A 253 28.02 14.40 -9.79
N GLU A 254 27.44 13.65 -10.73
CA GLU A 254 26.92 14.22 -11.98
C GLU A 254 25.80 15.24 -11.72
N LEU A 255 24.87 14.90 -10.82
CA LEU A 255 23.74 15.79 -10.48
C LEU A 255 24.20 17.09 -9.80
N LYS A 256 25.29 17.05 -9.01
CA LYS A 256 25.88 18.25 -8.38
C LYS A 256 26.58 19.17 -9.37
N MET A 257 27.21 18.61 -10.41
CA MET A 257 27.99 19.37 -11.40
C MET A 257 27.10 20.08 -12.45
N ARG A 258 25.80 19.78 -12.50
CA ARG A 258 24.85 20.41 -13.41
C ARG A 258 24.53 21.85 -12.97
N LYS A 259 24.75 22.82 -13.87
CA LYS A 259 24.38 24.23 -13.68
C LYS A 259 22.93 24.48 -14.12
N ARG A 260 22.22 25.33 -13.36
CA ARG A 260 20.84 25.73 -13.65
C ARG A 260 20.76 26.50 -14.97
N GLY A 261 20.04 25.96 -15.95
CA GLY A 261 19.61 26.68 -17.16
C GLY A 261 20.51 26.62 -18.40
N VAL A 262 21.50 25.71 -18.47
CA VAL A 262 22.40 25.61 -19.64
C VAL A 262 22.04 24.46 -20.59
N ASN A 263 21.41 23.38 -20.12
CA ASN A 263 21.03 22.23 -20.95
C ASN A 263 19.50 22.10 -21.07
N ARG A 264 19.00 21.94 -22.31
CA ARG A 264 17.60 21.56 -22.62
C ARG A 264 17.33 20.08 -22.36
N GLU A 265 17.86 19.57 -21.25
CA GLU A 265 17.77 18.17 -20.85
C GLU A 265 16.82 18.06 -19.65
N TRP A 266 15.79 17.24 -19.77
CA TRP A 266 14.79 17.02 -18.74
C TRP A 266 14.94 15.62 -18.14
N LEU A 267 14.88 15.51 -16.81
CA LEU A 267 15.18 14.28 -16.09
C LEU A 267 13.93 13.58 -15.54
N ALA A 268 13.88 12.26 -15.73
CA ALA A 268 12.92 11.36 -15.09
C ALA A 268 13.66 10.31 -14.26
N PHE A 269 13.27 10.12 -13.01
CA PHE A 269 13.79 9.06 -12.16
C PHE A 269 12.76 7.93 -12.08
N ASN A 270 13.12 6.74 -12.55
CA ASN A 270 12.25 5.56 -12.53
C ASN A 270 12.75 4.55 -11.49
N CYS A 271 11.85 4.07 -10.65
CA CYS A 271 12.16 3.08 -9.63
C CYS A 271 11.00 2.09 -9.48
N THR A 272 11.11 0.93 -10.12
CA THR A 272 10.14 -0.17 -10.00
C THR A 272 10.72 -1.26 -9.10
N VAL A 273 10.09 -1.55 -7.96
CA VAL A 273 10.56 -2.48 -6.92
C VAL A 273 9.42 -3.43 -6.51
N GLY A 274 9.75 -4.64 -6.05
CA GLY A 274 8.78 -5.58 -5.46
C GLY A 274 8.06 -6.50 -6.46
N ILE A 275 8.30 -6.34 -7.77
CA ILE A 275 7.81 -7.25 -8.81
C ILE A 275 9.00 -8.08 -9.30
N GLY A 276 9.26 -9.23 -8.68
CA GLY A 276 10.27 -10.19 -9.12
C GLY A 276 11.34 -10.50 -8.07
N LYS A 277 12.38 -9.66 -7.94
CA LYS A 277 13.50 -9.88 -6.99
C LYS A 277 13.39 -8.94 -5.80
N HIS A 278 13.42 -9.50 -4.58
CA HIS A 278 13.50 -8.71 -3.34
C HIS A 278 14.76 -7.81 -3.35
N ARG A 279 14.58 -6.52 -3.07
CA ARG A 279 15.65 -5.51 -3.01
C ARG A 279 15.69 -4.86 -1.63
N SER A 280 16.89 -4.55 -1.14
CA SER A 280 17.03 -3.82 0.13
C SER A 280 16.39 -2.44 0.03
N ARG A 281 15.45 -2.16 0.95
CA ARG A 281 14.76 -0.85 0.98
C ARG A 281 15.69 0.28 1.36
N LYS A 282 16.82 0.00 2.01
CA LYS A 282 17.85 1.00 2.32
C LYS A 282 18.38 1.67 1.06
N ILE A 283 18.73 0.86 0.06
CA ILE A 283 19.30 1.31 -1.22
C ILE A 283 18.24 2.02 -2.08
N VAL A 284 17.02 1.47 -2.12
CA VAL A 284 15.86 2.11 -2.79
C VAL A 284 15.60 3.51 -2.21
N ASN A 285 15.57 3.62 -0.89
CA ASN A 285 15.36 4.90 -0.21
C ASN A 285 16.51 5.88 -0.45
N GLU A 286 17.75 5.41 -0.54
CA GLU A 286 18.90 6.26 -0.91
C GLU A 286 18.72 6.88 -2.29
N PHE A 287 18.38 6.07 -3.31
CA PHE A 287 18.08 6.54 -4.65
C PHE A 287 16.90 7.54 -4.68
N LEU A 288 15.79 7.20 -4.03
CA LEU A 288 14.61 8.06 -3.99
C LEU A 288 14.87 9.40 -3.27
N ASN A 289 15.73 9.41 -2.25
CA ASN A 289 16.14 10.63 -1.57
C ASN A 289 16.98 11.53 -2.49
N ILE A 290 17.86 10.95 -3.32
CA ILE A 290 18.64 11.68 -4.32
C ILE A 290 17.73 12.28 -5.39
N ALA A 291 16.80 11.48 -5.94
CA ALA A 291 15.80 11.93 -6.90
C ALA A 291 14.95 13.07 -6.33
N LYS A 292 14.51 12.94 -5.07
CA LYS A 292 13.72 13.96 -4.36
C LYS A 292 14.49 15.27 -4.18
N ASP A 293 15.77 15.21 -3.78
CA ASP A 293 16.59 16.41 -3.66
C ASP A 293 16.74 17.13 -5.01
N TYR A 294 16.94 16.37 -6.09
CA TYR A 294 17.05 16.92 -7.44
C TYR A 294 15.77 17.61 -7.92
N VAL A 295 14.62 16.92 -7.86
CA VAL A 295 13.32 17.43 -8.34
C VAL A 295 12.82 18.60 -7.49
N SER A 296 13.24 18.71 -6.23
CA SER A 296 12.95 19.90 -5.41
C SER A 296 13.62 21.19 -5.93
N ARG A 297 14.66 21.08 -6.75
CA ARG A 297 15.48 22.20 -7.25
C ARG A 297 15.39 22.39 -8.77
N HIS A 298 14.97 21.36 -9.49
CA HIS A 298 14.93 21.31 -10.95
C HIS A 298 13.61 20.74 -11.47
N LYS A 299 13.24 21.05 -12.72
CA LYS A 299 12.12 20.38 -13.37
C LYS A 299 12.47 18.92 -13.65
N GLY A 300 11.60 18.00 -13.22
CA GLY A 300 11.73 16.57 -13.46
C GLY A 300 10.56 15.80 -12.87
N ILE A 301 10.52 14.49 -13.08
CA ILE A 301 9.52 13.58 -12.52
C ILE A 301 10.18 12.41 -11.79
N ILE A 302 9.48 11.86 -10.80
CA ILE A 302 9.84 10.61 -10.14
C ILE A 302 8.67 9.64 -10.33
N THR A 303 8.93 8.50 -10.96
CA THR A 303 7.99 7.38 -11.04
C THR A 303 8.46 6.29 -10.08
N PHE A 304 7.52 5.80 -9.27
CA PHE A 304 7.80 4.79 -8.27
C PHE A 304 6.73 3.70 -8.33
N GLY A 305 7.13 2.49 -8.74
CA GLY A 305 6.31 1.30 -8.75
C GLY A 305 6.67 0.42 -7.56
N ASP A 306 5.67 0.06 -6.75
CA ASP A 306 5.85 -0.81 -5.60
C ASP A 306 4.91 -2.02 -5.71
N GLY A 307 5.50 -3.20 -5.89
CA GLY A 307 4.80 -4.48 -6.01
C GLY A 307 4.77 -5.31 -4.73
N ASP A 308 5.43 -4.86 -3.64
CA ASP A 308 5.34 -5.57 -2.36
C ASP A 308 3.95 -5.34 -1.72
N ALA A 309 3.57 -6.18 -0.75
CA ALA A 309 2.34 -6.07 0.03
C ALA A 309 2.29 -4.81 0.90
N TYR A 310 2.29 -3.62 0.29
CA TYR A 310 2.26 -2.37 1.01
C TYR A 310 0.82 -1.96 1.32
N GLU A 311 0.15 -2.75 2.16
CA GLU A 311 -0.79 -2.17 3.12
C GLU A 311 0.02 -1.14 3.90
N LYS A 312 -0.33 0.16 3.87
CA LYS A 312 0.19 1.11 4.88
C LYS A 312 -0.15 0.49 6.23
N PRO A 313 0.79 -0.10 6.98
CA PRO A 313 0.44 -0.65 8.26
C PRO A 313 0.46 0.54 9.18
N LYS A 314 -0.65 1.28 9.21
CA LYS A 314 -0.83 2.34 10.20
C LYS A 314 -0.85 1.77 11.63
N ASP A 315 -0.73 0.45 11.82
CA ASP A 315 -0.63 -0.22 13.11
C ASP A 315 0.05 -1.62 13.06
N CYS A 316 1.03 -1.93 12.17
CA CYS A 316 1.83 -3.17 12.37
C CYS A 316 2.94 -2.95 13.40
N SER A 317 2.57 -2.71 14.65
CA SER A 317 3.52 -2.75 15.77
C SER A 317 4.10 -4.15 15.99
N GLU A 318 3.46 -5.17 15.42
CA GLU A 318 3.78 -6.58 15.60
C GLU A 318 4.07 -7.23 14.24
N PHE A 319 5.07 -8.12 14.21
CA PHE A 319 5.43 -8.85 12.99
C PHE A 319 4.32 -9.78 12.50
N ALA A 320 3.48 -10.31 13.42
CA ALA A 320 2.40 -11.23 13.07
C ALA A 320 1.36 -10.61 12.13
N THR A 321 0.97 -9.35 12.34
CA THR A 321 0.03 -8.67 11.44
C THR A 321 0.65 -8.36 10.08
N PHE A 322 1.94 -8.04 10.06
CA PHE A 322 2.69 -7.87 8.81
C PHE A 322 2.77 -9.19 8.04
N PHE A 323 3.01 -10.30 8.74
CA PHE A 323 3.07 -11.63 8.15
C PHE A 323 1.71 -12.03 7.53
N ASP A 324 0.60 -11.78 8.23
CA ASP A 324 -0.76 -12.04 7.71
C ASP A 324 -1.08 -11.20 6.47
N ASP A 325 -0.63 -9.93 6.44
CA ASP A 325 -0.80 -9.04 5.29
C ASP A 325 0.02 -9.53 4.08
N GLN A 326 1.27 -9.96 4.30
CA GLN A 326 2.11 -10.57 3.25
C GLN A 326 1.48 -11.87 2.71
N LEU A 327 0.99 -12.73 3.61
CA LEU A 327 0.32 -13.97 3.22
C LEU A 327 -0.92 -13.70 2.36
N THR A 328 -1.75 -12.74 2.77
CA THR A 328 -2.95 -12.32 2.03
C THR A 328 -2.59 -11.77 0.65
N HIS A 329 -1.50 -10.99 0.55
CA HIS A 329 -1.04 -10.45 -0.72
C HIS A 329 -0.50 -11.53 -1.66
N TYR A 330 0.41 -12.38 -1.20
CA TYR A 330 0.95 -13.45 -2.05
C TYR A 330 -0.10 -14.51 -2.39
N GLN A 331 -1.08 -14.75 -1.52
CA GLN A 331 -2.25 -15.55 -1.87
C GLN A 331 -3.01 -14.92 -3.05
N ALA A 332 -3.23 -13.60 -3.04
CA ALA A 332 -3.87 -12.92 -4.16
C ALA A 332 -3.04 -12.99 -5.45
N VAL A 333 -1.71 -12.89 -5.36
CA VAL A 333 -0.79 -13.06 -6.50
C VAL A 333 -0.91 -14.48 -7.08
N LEU A 334 -0.88 -15.51 -6.24
CA LEU A 334 -1.01 -16.91 -6.68
C LEU A 334 -2.39 -17.21 -7.26
N GLU A 335 -3.49 -16.76 -6.62
CA GLU A 335 -4.85 -16.91 -7.14
C GLU A 335 -5.04 -16.23 -8.49
N SER A 336 -4.41 -15.07 -8.67
CA SER A 336 -4.49 -14.32 -9.92
C SER A 336 -3.64 -14.94 -11.02
N MET A 337 -2.50 -15.58 -10.69
CA MET A 337 -1.76 -16.42 -11.63
C MET A 337 -2.55 -17.67 -12.04
N GLU A 338 -3.22 -18.33 -11.08
CA GLU A 338 -4.06 -19.50 -11.33
C GLU A 338 -5.19 -19.21 -12.32
N SER A 339 -5.82 -18.04 -12.22
CA SER A 339 -6.89 -17.63 -13.13
C SER A 339 -6.44 -17.47 -14.59
N GLY A 340 -5.16 -17.17 -14.81
CA GLY A 340 -4.59 -16.92 -16.14
C GLY A 340 -4.09 -18.18 -16.85
N PHE A 341 -3.91 -19.29 -16.13
CA PHE A 341 -3.36 -20.54 -16.68
C PHE A 341 -4.46 -21.53 -17.08
N ALA A 342 -4.27 -22.19 -18.23
CA ALA A 342 -5.12 -23.31 -18.59
C ALA A 342 -4.91 -24.49 -17.63
N LYS A 343 -6.00 -25.17 -17.25
CA LYS A 343 -5.98 -26.27 -16.25
C LYS A 343 -5.00 -27.40 -16.59
N HIS A 344 -4.79 -27.69 -17.88
CA HIS A 344 -3.87 -28.73 -18.34
C HIS A 344 -2.39 -28.33 -18.23
N LEU A 345 -2.09 -27.06 -17.94
CA LEU A 345 -0.73 -26.53 -17.74
C LEU A 345 -0.40 -26.31 -16.26
N LEU A 346 -1.04 -27.07 -15.37
CA LEU A 346 -0.82 -26.98 -13.92
C LEU A 346 0.66 -27.08 -13.54
N GLN A 347 1.40 -27.99 -14.18
CA GLN A 347 2.84 -28.15 -13.92
C GLN A 347 3.68 -26.94 -14.33
N ALA A 348 3.33 -26.26 -15.44
CA ALA A 348 3.99 -25.03 -15.86
C ALA A 348 3.74 -23.92 -14.84
N ARG A 349 2.48 -23.79 -14.38
CA ARG A 349 2.08 -22.84 -13.36
C ARG A 349 2.85 -23.05 -12.05
N MET A 350 2.88 -24.27 -11.51
CA MET A 350 3.57 -24.56 -10.25
C MET A 350 5.07 -24.22 -10.34
N LYS A 351 5.71 -24.53 -11.48
CA LYS A 351 7.11 -24.15 -11.71
C LYS A 351 7.30 -22.63 -11.80
N MET A 352 6.38 -21.90 -12.44
CA MET A 352 6.38 -20.44 -12.47
C MET A 352 6.22 -19.83 -11.07
N GLU A 353 5.30 -20.36 -10.27
CA GLU A 353 5.10 -19.95 -8.88
C GLU A 353 6.36 -20.17 -8.06
N CYS A 354 6.99 -21.35 -8.16
CA CYS A 354 8.23 -21.67 -7.44
C CYS A 354 9.43 -20.81 -7.87
N LEU A 355 9.57 -20.51 -9.17
CA LEU A 355 10.75 -19.78 -9.69
C LEU A 355 10.66 -18.27 -9.50
N PHE A 356 9.46 -17.68 -9.64
CA PHE A 356 9.29 -16.22 -9.66
C PHE A 356 8.61 -15.66 -8.40
N ILE A 357 7.72 -16.42 -7.76
CA ILE A 357 6.98 -15.96 -6.56
C ILE A 357 7.59 -16.53 -5.29
N GLY A 358 7.94 -17.82 -5.29
CA GLY A 358 8.51 -18.56 -4.17
C GLY A 358 9.68 -17.85 -3.46
N PRO A 359 10.67 -17.29 -4.19
CA PRO A 359 11.79 -16.58 -3.56
C PRO A 359 11.39 -15.35 -2.75
N ASN A 360 10.19 -14.80 -3.01
CA ASN A 360 9.65 -13.65 -2.30
C ASN A 360 8.82 -14.03 -1.07
N ILE A 361 8.51 -15.33 -0.88
CA ILE A 361 7.75 -15.86 0.27
C ILE A 361 8.75 -16.51 1.26
N CYS A 362 9.46 -15.67 2.02
CA CYS A 362 10.42 -16.13 3.02
C CYS A 362 10.21 -15.42 4.35
N GLY A 363 9.89 -16.18 5.40
CA GLY A 363 9.64 -15.62 6.73
C GLY A 363 10.82 -14.82 7.30
N GLN A 364 12.06 -15.24 7.01
CA GLN A 364 13.27 -14.54 7.43
C GLN A 364 13.48 -13.24 6.66
N ALA A 365 13.27 -13.26 5.33
CA ALA A 365 13.32 -12.05 4.50
C ALA A 365 12.23 -11.04 4.90
N TRP A 366 11.01 -11.53 5.18
CA TRP A 366 9.89 -10.72 5.67
C TRP A 366 10.17 -10.13 7.05
N LEU A 367 10.79 -10.88 7.96
CA LEU A 367 11.18 -10.36 9.27
C LEU A 367 12.24 -9.25 9.14
N GLN A 368 13.22 -9.44 8.27
CA GLN A 368 14.23 -8.44 7.99
C GLN A 368 13.62 -7.19 7.34
N HIS A 369 12.73 -7.38 6.37
CA HIS A 369 11.98 -6.30 5.73
C HIS A 369 11.14 -5.51 6.74
N TRP A 370 10.44 -6.19 7.66
CA TRP A 370 9.66 -5.56 8.72
C TRP A 370 10.54 -4.75 9.68
N LYS A 371 11.73 -5.26 10.05
CA LYS A 371 12.72 -4.52 10.85
C LYS A 371 13.20 -3.28 10.11
N GLU A 372 13.59 -3.41 8.85
CA GLU A 372 14.03 -2.30 7.99
C GLU A 372 12.94 -1.24 7.84
N MET A 373 11.68 -1.63 7.67
CA MET A 373 10.53 -0.71 7.62
C MET A 373 10.33 0.07 8.93
N ASN A 374 10.62 -0.54 10.08
CA ASN A 374 10.48 0.09 11.39
C ASN A 374 11.67 0.99 11.75
N GLU A 375 12.86 0.69 11.24
CA GLU A 375 14.09 1.45 11.45
C GLU A 375 14.27 2.59 10.43
N ALA A 376 13.85 2.37 9.18
CA ALA A 376 13.94 3.37 8.13
C ALA A 376 12.86 4.44 8.32
N ARG A 377 13.26 5.72 8.32
CA ARG A 377 12.32 6.82 8.12
C ARG A 377 11.68 6.62 6.75
N HIS A 378 10.39 6.29 6.72
CA HIS A 378 9.64 6.12 5.47
C HIS A 378 9.96 7.21 4.45
N PHE A 379 10.03 6.85 3.17
CA PHE A 379 9.93 7.82 2.09
C PHE A 379 8.58 8.54 2.21
N ASN A 380 8.59 9.67 2.92
CA ASN A 380 7.47 10.57 2.96
C ASN A 380 7.59 11.48 1.73
N ALA A 381 6.70 11.32 0.76
CA ALA A 381 6.45 12.32 -0.28
C ALA A 381 5.88 13.65 0.28
N GLY A 382 6.06 13.92 1.59
CA GLY A 382 5.50 15.06 2.28
C GLY A 382 5.92 16.39 1.65
N ASN A 383 4.96 17.31 1.59
CA ASN A 383 4.94 18.78 1.38
C ASN A 383 5.91 19.46 0.40
N ALA A 384 6.92 18.78 -0.14
CA ALA A 384 8.00 19.36 -0.93
C ALA A 384 7.94 18.98 -2.42
N ILE A 385 7.19 17.94 -2.79
CA ILE A 385 6.95 17.52 -4.17
C ILE A 385 5.44 17.47 -4.41
N GLU A 386 4.99 18.08 -5.50
CA GLU A 386 3.59 18.03 -5.94
C GLU A 386 3.31 16.70 -6.67
N GLY A 387 2.22 16.02 -6.31
CA GLY A 387 1.83 14.77 -6.95
C GLY A 387 1.35 15.00 -8.38
N PHE A 388 1.89 14.24 -9.34
CA PHE A 388 1.46 14.30 -10.74
C PHE A 388 0.13 13.56 -10.93
N ARG A 389 -0.95 14.31 -11.20
CA ARG A 389 -2.31 13.75 -11.30
C ARG A 389 -2.46 12.84 -12.52
N VAL A 390 -3.05 11.68 -12.29
CA VAL A 390 -3.40 10.71 -13.34
C VAL A 390 -4.68 11.18 -14.04
N GLY A 391 -4.61 11.39 -15.36
CA GLY A 391 -5.78 11.74 -16.18
C GLY A 391 -6.80 10.59 -16.28
N SER A 392 -8.08 10.93 -16.47
CA SER A 392 -9.16 9.94 -16.62
C SER A 392 -9.00 9.04 -17.86
N GLU A 393 -8.36 9.55 -18.92
CA GLU A 393 -8.04 8.79 -20.12
C GLU A 393 -7.04 7.66 -19.82
N ARG A 394 -6.00 7.93 -19.03
CA ARG A 394 -4.99 6.94 -18.63
C ARG A 394 -5.55 5.85 -17.72
N LEU A 395 -6.58 6.16 -16.94
CA LEU A 395 -7.30 5.14 -16.18
C LEU A 395 -8.05 4.18 -17.11
N LEU A 396 -8.71 4.70 -18.15
CA LEU A 396 -9.44 3.85 -19.10
C LEU A 396 -8.47 2.97 -19.91
N GLU A 397 -7.34 3.54 -20.34
CA GLU A 397 -6.27 2.77 -21.00
C GLU A 397 -5.69 1.70 -20.08
N ALA A 398 -5.39 2.04 -18.82
CA ALA A 398 -4.92 1.07 -17.83
C ALA A 398 -5.95 -0.02 -17.55
N GLN A 399 -7.25 0.33 -17.51
CA GLN A 399 -8.33 -0.63 -17.38
C GLN A 399 -8.38 -1.58 -18.57
N GLU A 400 -8.23 -1.06 -19.79
CA GLU A 400 -8.26 -1.88 -21.00
C GLU A 400 -7.07 -2.84 -21.10
N ILE A 401 -5.86 -2.40 -20.68
CA ILE A 401 -4.66 -3.27 -20.58
C ILE A 401 -4.91 -4.48 -19.68
N VAL A 402 -5.76 -4.32 -18.68
CA VAL A 402 -6.03 -5.32 -17.65
C VAL A 402 -7.29 -6.14 -17.97
N ARG A 403 -8.16 -5.66 -18.87
CA ARG A 403 -9.47 -6.25 -19.20
C ARG A 403 -9.39 -7.40 -20.23
N GLU A 404 -8.29 -8.13 -20.27
CA GLU A 404 -8.19 -9.35 -21.07
C GLU A 404 -8.97 -10.50 -20.37
N ARG A 405 -10.17 -10.85 -20.87
CA ARG A 405 -11.13 -11.89 -20.38
C ARG A 405 -12.09 -11.45 -19.25
N ASP A 406 -13.05 -12.31 -18.90
CA ASP A 406 -13.85 -12.29 -17.65
C ASP A 406 -12.94 -12.49 -16.42
N ASN A 407 -12.05 -11.54 -16.18
CA ASN A 407 -11.09 -11.58 -15.08
C ASN A 407 -11.52 -10.66 -13.92
N LEU A 408 -10.96 -10.88 -12.73
CA LEU A 408 -11.35 -10.20 -11.49
C LEU A 408 -10.38 -9.06 -11.12
N TYR A 409 -9.64 -8.57 -12.11
CA TYR A 409 -8.73 -7.46 -11.92
C TYR A 409 -9.49 -6.13 -12.00
N GLU A 410 -9.18 -5.21 -11.08
CA GLU A 410 -9.71 -3.85 -11.08
C GLU A 410 -8.55 -2.85 -11.07
N VAL A 411 -8.66 -1.78 -11.86
CA VAL A 411 -7.72 -0.66 -11.81
C VAL A 411 -8.40 0.54 -11.15
N THR A 412 -7.74 1.11 -10.15
CA THR A 412 -8.24 2.24 -9.38
C THR A 412 -7.22 3.38 -9.34
N ILE A 413 -7.70 4.63 -9.29
CA ILE A 413 -6.84 5.80 -8.99
C ILE A 413 -6.80 6.00 -7.47
N GLY A 414 -5.59 6.14 -6.93
CA GLY A 414 -5.29 6.45 -5.53
C GLY A 414 -4.51 7.76 -5.36
N GLY A 415 -4.15 8.06 -4.11
CA GLY A 415 -3.24 9.16 -3.75
C GLY A 415 -3.94 10.43 -3.28
N ASP A 416 -3.25 11.22 -2.46
CA ASP A 416 -3.77 12.49 -1.94
C ASP A 416 -4.08 13.47 -3.10
N SER A 417 -3.31 13.41 -4.18
CA SER A 417 -3.44 14.24 -5.39
C SER A 417 -3.95 13.50 -6.63
N GLU A 418 -4.56 12.31 -6.48
CA GLU A 418 -4.93 11.44 -7.63
C GLU A 418 -3.71 11.05 -8.49
N ASN A 419 -2.57 10.86 -7.85
CA ASN A 419 -1.26 10.68 -8.48
C ASN A 419 -0.77 9.22 -8.48
N GLU A 420 -1.64 8.26 -8.14
CA GLU A 420 -1.29 6.85 -7.98
C GLU A 420 -2.26 5.99 -8.80
N LEU A 421 -1.75 5.04 -9.56
CA LEU A 421 -2.53 3.98 -10.21
C LEU A 421 -2.35 2.68 -9.42
N ALA A 422 -3.46 1.99 -9.16
CA ALA A 422 -3.46 0.78 -8.36
C ALA A 422 -4.15 -0.38 -9.09
N LEU A 423 -3.46 -1.52 -9.17
CA LEU A 423 -4.00 -2.78 -9.68
C LEU A 423 -4.50 -3.61 -8.49
N GLU A 424 -5.74 -4.06 -8.53
CA GLU A 424 -6.37 -4.87 -7.47
C GLU A 424 -6.87 -6.19 -8.05
N TRP A 425 -6.77 -7.26 -7.26
CA TRP A 425 -7.38 -8.57 -7.53
C TRP A 425 -8.36 -8.90 -6.41
N ARG A 426 -9.65 -9.05 -6.73
CA ARG A 426 -10.71 -9.35 -5.73
C ARG A 426 -10.72 -8.36 -4.54
N GLY A 427 -10.36 -7.11 -4.77
CA GLY A 427 -10.25 -6.06 -3.75
C GLY A 427 -8.99 -6.11 -2.87
N ILE A 428 -8.05 -7.03 -3.16
CA ILE A 428 -6.70 -7.05 -2.61
C ILE A 428 -5.80 -6.29 -3.56
N THR A 429 -5.16 -5.23 -3.07
CA THR A 429 -4.31 -4.42 -3.92
C THR A 429 -2.97 -5.11 -4.19
N LEU A 430 -2.66 -5.27 -5.48
CA LEU A 430 -1.41 -5.83 -6.01
C LEU A 430 -0.35 -4.72 -6.24
N ALA A 431 -0.78 -3.45 -6.44
CA ALA A 431 0.06 -2.22 -6.48
C ALA A 431 -0.80 -0.99 -6.08
N ARG A 432 -0.36 0.02 -5.26
CA ARG A 432 -1.30 0.83 -4.41
C ARG A 432 -1.15 2.38 -4.33
N GLY A 433 -2.29 3.05 -3.99
CA GLY A 433 -2.42 4.43 -3.46
C GLY A 433 -3.49 4.76 -2.34
N LEU A 434 -3.57 6.01 -1.82
CA LEU A 434 -4.39 6.42 -0.62
C LEU A 434 -5.94 6.42 -0.80
N LYS A 435 -6.69 5.71 0.06
CA LYS A 435 -8.17 5.58 -0.03
C LYS A 435 -8.89 6.91 0.31
N LYS A 436 -9.77 7.44 -0.55
CA LYS A 436 -10.60 8.65 -0.28
C LYS A 436 -12.06 8.38 0.15
N HIS A 437 -12.60 7.19 -0.10
CA HIS A 437 -14.00 6.85 0.21
C HIS A 437 -14.13 5.97 1.47
N LEU A 438 -15.31 6.02 2.12
CA LEU A 438 -15.69 5.14 3.22
C LEU A 438 -17.05 4.51 2.93
N LYS A 439 -17.09 3.19 2.75
CA LYS A 439 -18.35 2.45 2.61
C LYS A 439 -19.15 2.53 3.89
N ARG A 440 -20.47 2.67 3.76
CA ARG A 440 -21.35 2.89 4.92
C ARG A 440 -21.37 1.71 5.88
N LEU A 441 -21.34 0.48 5.36
CA LEU A 441 -21.28 -0.73 6.17
C LEU A 441 -20.02 -0.83 7.04
N ASN A 442 -18.91 -0.23 6.59
CA ASN A 442 -17.64 -0.18 7.31
C ASN A 442 -17.52 1.05 8.23
N ALA A 443 -18.53 1.94 8.25
CA ALA A 443 -18.53 3.08 9.13
C ALA A 443 -18.63 2.63 10.61
N PRO A 444 -18.02 3.36 11.56
CA PRO A 444 -18.12 3.02 12.97
C PRO A 444 -19.58 2.93 13.45
N ARG A 445 -19.97 1.78 14.01
CA ARG A 445 -21.35 1.49 14.45
C ARG A 445 -21.93 2.57 15.39
N HIS A 446 -21.07 3.20 16.18
CA HIS A 446 -21.46 4.22 17.14
C HIS A 446 -21.87 5.57 16.51
N TRP A 447 -21.65 5.75 15.20
CA TRP A 447 -22.21 6.88 14.43
C TRP A 447 -23.72 6.75 14.22
N MET A 448 -24.27 5.54 14.37
CA MET A 448 -25.69 5.24 14.19
C MET A 448 -26.18 5.66 12.79
N LEU A 449 -25.43 5.27 11.76
CA LEU A 449 -25.88 5.40 10.38
C LEU A 449 -26.82 4.24 10.04
N ASP A 450 -27.86 4.55 9.29
CA ASP A 450 -28.81 3.59 8.77
C ASP A 450 -28.21 2.79 7.61
N LYS A 451 -28.65 1.55 7.41
CA LYS A 451 -28.12 0.68 6.34
C LYS A 451 -28.57 1.13 4.95
N LEU A 452 -29.73 1.77 4.83
CA LEU A 452 -30.40 2.03 3.54
C LEU A 452 -30.19 3.44 2.97
N GLY A 453 -29.72 4.41 3.73
CA GLY A 453 -29.62 5.81 3.27
C GLY A 453 -28.45 6.10 2.30
N GLY A 454 -27.91 5.08 1.64
CA GLY A 454 -26.86 5.18 0.61
C GLY A 454 -25.64 4.29 0.84
N ALA A 455 -24.87 4.05 -0.24
CA ALA A 455 -23.70 3.16 -0.23
C ALA A 455 -22.51 3.70 0.60
N PHE A 456 -22.40 5.02 0.74
CA PHE A 456 -21.25 5.69 1.35
C PHE A 456 -21.60 6.40 2.67
N ALA A 457 -20.61 6.47 3.56
CA ALA A 457 -20.61 7.27 4.77
C ALA A 457 -19.63 8.44 4.62
N PRO A 458 -19.83 9.55 5.36
CA PRO A 458 -18.89 10.65 5.33
C PRO A 458 -17.55 10.17 5.91
N LYS A 459 -16.51 10.16 5.08
CA LYS A 459 -15.16 9.84 5.52
C LYS A 459 -14.59 11.01 6.33
N PRO A 460 -14.14 10.81 7.58
CA PRO A 460 -13.51 11.88 8.34
C PRO A 460 -12.21 12.30 7.66
N SER A 461 -11.98 13.60 7.59
CA SER A 461 -10.71 14.16 7.15
C SER A 461 -9.59 13.74 8.11
N SER A 462 -8.35 13.66 7.64
CA SER A 462 -7.19 13.48 8.53
C SER A 462 -7.07 14.70 9.44
N GLY A 463 -7.23 14.50 10.74
CA GLY A 463 -7.29 15.60 11.71
C GLY A 463 -6.91 15.16 13.12
N PRO A 464 -7.35 15.91 14.15
CA PRO A 464 -6.93 15.71 15.55
C PRO A 464 -7.18 14.31 16.11
N HIS A 465 -8.28 13.66 15.70
CA HIS A 465 -8.75 12.41 16.27
C HIS A 465 -8.73 11.27 15.25
N LYS A 466 -8.57 10.03 15.75
CA LYS A 466 -8.61 8.82 14.91
C LYS A 466 -10.00 8.64 14.29
N SER A 467 -10.06 8.09 13.07
CA SER A 467 -11.32 7.91 12.32
C SER A 467 -12.38 7.08 13.05
N ARG A 468 -11.97 6.08 13.85
CA ARG A 468 -12.88 5.25 14.66
C ARG A 468 -13.23 5.86 16.02
N GLU A 469 -12.56 6.94 16.41
CA GLU A 469 -12.70 7.64 17.69
C GLU A 469 -13.13 9.11 17.51
N CYS A 470 -13.73 9.43 16.36
CA CYS A 470 -14.26 10.75 16.06
C CYS A 470 -15.71 10.65 15.58
N LEU A 471 -16.38 11.80 15.54
CA LEU A 471 -17.67 12.04 14.92
C LEU A 471 -17.53 13.24 13.96
N PRO A 472 -17.67 13.04 12.64
CA PRO A 472 -17.61 14.14 11.67
C PRO A 472 -18.64 15.24 11.94
N LEU A 473 -18.27 16.50 11.71
CA LEU A 473 -19.17 17.65 11.89
C LEU A 473 -20.49 17.53 11.15
N ILE A 474 -20.47 16.94 9.94
CA ILE A 474 -21.68 16.67 9.18
C ILE A 474 -22.68 15.77 9.91
N LEU A 475 -22.20 14.77 10.66
CA LEU A 475 -23.07 13.88 11.45
C LEU A 475 -23.57 14.57 12.72
N ILE A 476 -22.80 15.50 13.27
CA ILE A 476 -23.21 16.33 14.41
C ILE A 476 -24.39 17.23 14.02
N LEU A 477 -24.24 18.01 12.95
CA LEU A 477 -25.25 18.99 12.52
C LEU A 477 -26.52 18.31 11.98
N ARG A 478 -26.37 17.22 11.21
CA ARG A 478 -27.50 16.54 10.55
C ARG A 478 -28.18 15.49 11.45
N ASN A 479 -27.42 14.53 11.97
CA ASN A 479 -28.02 13.35 12.61
C ASN A 479 -28.23 13.52 14.12
N ARG A 480 -27.49 14.42 14.78
CA ARG A 480 -27.58 14.63 16.24
C ARG A 480 -28.38 15.88 16.57
N LEU A 481 -27.94 17.05 16.11
CA LEU A 481 -28.59 18.34 16.39
C LEU A 481 -29.81 18.58 15.48
N LYS A 482 -29.85 17.96 14.30
CA LYS A 482 -30.93 18.10 13.31
C LYS A 482 -31.16 19.54 12.83
N TYR A 483 -30.11 20.36 12.77
CA TYR A 483 -30.18 21.69 12.14
C TYR A 483 -30.20 21.65 10.63
N ALA A 484 -29.77 20.53 10.05
CA ALA A 484 -29.81 20.28 8.61
C ALA A 484 -30.41 18.90 8.35
N LEU A 485 -31.12 18.78 7.24
CA LEU A 485 -31.64 17.52 6.71
C LEU A 485 -30.73 16.96 5.61
N THR A 486 -30.10 17.84 4.82
CA THR A 486 -29.28 17.47 3.66
C THR A 486 -27.81 17.85 3.82
N TYR A 487 -26.92 17.23 3.00
CA TYR A 487 -25.48 17.56 2.97
C TYR A 487 -25.24 19.01 2.50
N ARG A 488 -26.08 19.53 1.61
CA ARG A 488 -25.95 20.89 1.05
C ARG A 488 -26.22 21.94 2.12
N GLU A 489 -27.24 21.75 2.95
CA GLU A 489 -27.55 22.64 4.08
C GLU A 489 -26.40 22.68 5.09
N VAL A 490 -25.79 21.54 5.40
CA VAL A 490 -24.62 21.49 6.29
C VAL A 490 -23.48 22.34 5.73
N ILE A 491 -23.20 22.24 4.43
CA ILE A 491 -22.17 23.06 3.78
C ILE A 491 -22.52 24.55 3.90
N ALA A 492 -23.78 24.93 3.67
CA ALA A 492 -24.21 26.32 3.82
C ALA A 492 -23.99 26.86 5.24
N ILE A 493 -24.34 26.08 6.28
CA ILE A 493 -24.13 26.45 7.68
C ILE A 493 -22.63 26.63 8.00
N LEU A 494 -21.78 25.73 7.49
CA LEU A 494 -20.33 25.78 7.74
C LEU A 494 -19.67 26.94 6.99
N MET A 495 -20.10 27.26 5.77
CA MET A 495 -19.57 28.37 4.98
C MET A 495 -19.92 29.74 5.58
N GLN A 496 -21.02 29.84 6.31
CA GLN A 496 -21.37 31.01 7.12
C GLN A 496 -20.49 31.20 8.36
N ARG A 497 -19.55 30.28 8.63
CA ARG A 497 -18.59 30.35 9.75
C ARG A 497 -19.24 30.42 11.13
N HIS A 498 -20.46 29.90 11.27
CA HIS A 498 -21.21 29.88 12.53
C HIS A 498 -20.88 28.69 13.44
N VAL A 499 -20.06 27.74 12.99
CA VAL A 499 -19.69 26.55 13.78
C VAL A 499 -18.22 26.64 14.15
N MET A 500 -17.95 26.57 15.45
CA MET A 500 -16.61 26.57 16.01
C MET A 500 -16.35 25.26 16.76
N VAL A 501 -15.14 24.73 16.63
CA VAL A 501 -14.66 23.60 17.42
C VAL A 501 -13.41 24.05 18.16
N ASP A 502 -13.42 23.90 19.48
CA ASP A 502 -12.40 24.35 20.41
C ASP A 502 -12.02 25.84 20.19
N GLY A 503 -13.03 26.70 20.05
CA GLY A 503 -12.88 28.15 19.83
C GLY A 503 -12.42 28.55 18.42
N LYS A 504 -12.18 27.59 17.52
CA LYS A 504 -11.75 27.87 16.13
C LYS A 504 -12.88 27.58 15.15
N VAL A 505 -13.13 28.53 14.24
CA VAL A 505 -14.08 28.34 13.13
C VAL A 505 -13.63 27.18 12.25
N ARG A 506 -14.52 26.21 12.02
CA ARG A 506 -14.26 25.06 11.13
C ARG A 506 -15.26 25.06 9.98
N THR A 507 -14.76 25.11 8.75
CA THR A 507 -15.56 25.05 7.52
C THR A 507 -15.62 23.65 6.91
N ASP A 508 -14.72 22.75 7.33
CA ASP A 508 -14.67 21.38 6.82
C ASP A 508 -15.83 20.53 7.35
N LYS A 509 -16.69 20.07 6.44
CA LYS A 509 -17.84 19.20 6.73
C LYS A 509 -17.44 17.86 7.35
N THR A 510 -16.27 17.33 7.00
CA THR A 510 -15.78 16.03 7.46
C THR A 510 -14.74 16.16 8.57
N TYR A 511 -14.63 17.33 9.20
CA TYR A 511 -13.72 17.55 10.31
C TYR A 511 -13.98 16.54 11.45
N PRO A 512 -12.96 15.80 11.91
CA PRO A 512 -13.11 14.79 12.93
C PRO A 512 -13.16 15.42 14.33
N ALA A 513 -14.35 15.75 14.83
CA ALA A 513 -14.53 16.15 16.22
C ALA A 513 -14.54 14.90 17.12
N GLY A 514 -13.79 14.91 18.22
CA GLY A 514 -13.57 13.73 19.06
C GLY A 514 -14.01 13.90 20.50
N PHE A 515 -13.63 12.93 21.33
CA PHE A 515 -13.88 12.95 22.76
C PHE A 515 -13.31 14.22 23.41
N MET A 516 -14.07 14.85 24.32
CA MET A 516 -13.76 16.10 25.03
C MET A 516 -13.68 17.39 24.20
N ASP A 517 -13.83 17.34 22.88
CA ASP A 517 -13.91 18.57 22.07
C ASP A 517 -15.15 19.38 22.43
N VAL A 518 -15.01 20.71 22.38
CA VAL A 518 -16.09 21.67 22.59
C VAL A 518 -16.56 22.21 21.24
N VAL A 519 -17.83 22.02 20.91
CA VAL A 519 -18.49 22.53 19.71
C VAL A 519 -19.39 23.69 20.12
N SER A 520 -19.10 24.87 19.62
CA SER A 520 -19.79 26.12 19.95
C SER A 520 -20.51 26.68 18.73
N ILE A 521 -21.76 27.11 18.92
CA ILE A 521 -22.59 27.71 17.87
C ILE A 521 -23.06 29.09 18.37
N PRO A 522 -22.32 30.18 18.05
CA PRO A 522 -22.60 31.51 18.58
C PRO A 522 -24.00 32.04 18.25
N LYS A 523 -24.56 31.63 17.11
CA LYS A 523 -25.87 32.10 16.65
C LYS A 523 -27.03 31.62 17.53
N THR A 524 -26.92 30.41 18.07
CA THR A 524 -27.90 29.84 19.01
C THR A 524 -27.47 29.99 20.47
N ASN A 525 -26.24 30.46 20.72
CA ASN A 525 -25.61 30.52 22.03
C ASN A 525 -25.63 29.15 22.74
N GLU A 526 -25.44 28.08 21.96
CA GLU A 526 -25.40 26.71 22.45
C GLU A 526 -23.97 26.14 22.32
N ASP A 527 -23.49 25.59 23.43
CA ASP A 527 -22.18 24.95 23.53
C ASP A 527 -22.34 23.48 23.91
N PHE A 528 -21.61 22.62 23.20
CA PHE A 528 -21.69 21.18 23.36
C PHE A 528 -20.31 20.57 23.58
N ARG A 529 -20.19 19.68 24.56
CA ARG A 529 -19.03 18.81 24.71
C ARG A 529 -19.32 17.42 24.18
N LEU A 530 -18.40 16.87 23.39
CA LEU A 530 -18.48 15.48 22.93
C LEU A 530 -18.05 14.52 24.04
N LEU A 531 -19.00 13.72 24.53
CA LEU A 531 -18.77 12.67 25.53
C LEU A 531 -19.31 11.33 25.06
N TYR A 532 -18.88 10.25 25.74
CA TYR A 532 -19.45 8.93 25.53
C TYR A 532 -20.66 8.69 26.44
N ASP A 533 -21.69 8.08 25.87
CA ASP A 533 -22.82 7.48 26.59
C ASP A 533 -22.43 6.11 27.15
N THR A 534 -23.17 5.57 28.12
CA THR A 534 -22.89 4.25 28.75
C THR A 534 -23.03 3.06 27.79
N LYS A 535 -23.67 3.29 26.64
CA LYS A 535 -23.73 2.37 25.49
C LYS A 535 -22.52 2.47 24.56
N GLY A 536 -21.56 3.32 24.89
CA GLY A 536 -20.38 3.59 24.07
C GLY A 536 -20.71 4.32 22.77
N ARG A 537 -21.53 5.38 22.80
CA ARG A 537 -21.86 6.20 21.63
C ARG A 537 -21.48 7.65 21.88
N PHE A 538 -21.12 8.40 20.85
CA PHE A 538 -20.93 9.84 21.00
C PHE A 538 -22.27 10.54 21.25
N ARG A 539 -22.29 11.35 22.31
CA ARG A 539 -23.39 12.20 22.71
C ARG A 539 -22.88 13.63 22.87
N LEU A 540 -23.64 14.57 22.32
CA LEU A 540 -23.43 15.99 22.55
C LEU A 540 -24.05 16.33 23.90
N HIS A 541 -23.21 16.70 24.86
CA HIS A 541 -23.64 17.15 26.17
C HIS A 541 -23.65 18.67 26.17
N ALA A 542 -24.82 19.28 26.38
CA ALA A 542 -24.92 20.73 26.51
C ALA A 542 -24.16 21.18 27.76
N ILE A 543 -23.31 22.19 27.60
CA ILE A 543 -22.50 22.80 28.66
C ILE A 543 -22.79 24.30 28.73
N THR A 544 -22.51 24.92 29.87
CA THR A 544 -22.77 26.36 30.07
C THR A 544 -21.61 27.04 30.80
N GLY A 545 -21.48 28.36 30.60
CA GLY A 545 -20.61 29.23 31.40
C GLY A 545 -19.12 28.90 31.29
N ASP A 546 -18.45 28.70 32.43
CA ASP A 546 -17.00 28.54 32.49
C ASP A 546 -16.49 27.20 31.95
N GLU A 547 -17.37 26.21 31.79
CA GLU A 547 -16.98 24.90 31.27
C GLU A 547 -16.62 24.94 29.78
N THR A 548 -17.12 25.94 29.04
CA THR A 548 -16.88 26.11 27.59
C THR A 548 -15.48 26.63 27.30
N LYS A 549 -14.89 27.38 28.25
CA LYS A 549 -13.58 28.02 28.11
C LYS A 549 -12.42 27.04 28.17
N PHE A 550 -12.60 25.89 28.82
CA PHE A 550 -11.55 24.90 28.99
C PHE A 550 -11.89 23.55 28.37
N LYS A 551 -10.85 22.74 28.17
CA LYS A 551 -10.92 21.35 27.70
C LYS A 551 -9.95 20.49 28.49
N LEU A 552 -10.29 19.23 28.73
CA LEU A 552 -9.32 18.27 29.27
C LEU A 552 -8.62 17.54 28.13
N CYS A 553 -7.30 17.48 28.21
CA CYS A 553 -6.49 16.75 27.25
C CYS A 553 -5.58 15.72 27.94
N LYS A 554 -5.67 14.45 27.55
CA LYS A 554 -4.74 13.42 28.01
C LYS A 554 -3.38 13.59 27.33
N VAL A 555 -2.31 13.53 28.10
CA VAL A 555 -0.92 13.57 27.64
C VAL A 555 -0.54 12.20 27.11
N ARG A 556 -0.13 12.15 25.83
CA ARG A 556 0.32 10.92 25.17
C ARG A 556 1.81 10.67 25.41
N SER A 557 2.61 11.72 25.31
CA SER A 557 4.06 11.66 25.51
C SER A 557 4.62 13.01 25.92
N VAL A 558 5.69 12.99 26.70
CA VAL A 558 6.50 14.17 27.03
C VAL A 558 7.90 13.93 26.47
N GLN A 559 8.42 14.88 25.71
CA GLN A 559 9.69 14.75 24.97
C GLN A 559 10.45 16.07 24.99
N PHE A 560 11.75 16.00 24.74
CA PHE A 560 12.59 17.19 24.54
C PHE A 560 12.79 17.44 23.04
N GLY A 561 12.54 18.67 22.61
CA GLY A 561 12.77 19.12 21.26
C GLY A 561 14.20 19.59 21.04
N GLN A 562 14.44 20.14 19.85
CA GLN A 562 15.69 20.83 19.56
C GLN A 562 15.94 21.93 20.59
N LYS A 563 17.22 22.13 20.97
CA LYS A 563 17.65 23.05 22.03
C LYS A 563 17.17 22.66 23.44
N GLY A 564 16.80 21.40 23.67
CA GLY A 564 16.41 20.91 25.00
C GLY A 564 15.07 21.47 25.51
N ILE A 565 14.21 21.97 24.62
CA ILE A 565 12.92 22.53 25.02
C ILE A 565 11.93 21.39 25.30
N PRO A 566 11.41 21.22 26.52
CA PRO A 566 10.41 20.21 26.81
C PRO A 566 9.09 20.56 26.13
N TYR A 567 8.46 19.58 25.50
CA TYR A 567 7.10 19.68 24.98
C TYR A 567 6.31 18.41 25.29
N LEU A 568 4.99 18.57 25.44
CA LEU A 568 4.07 17.45 25.53
C LEU A 568 3.21 17.37 24.28
N ASN A 569 2.83 16.14 23.94
CA ASN A 569 1.85 15.85 22.89
C ASN A 569 0.58 15.33 23.55
N THR A 570 -0.55 15.90 23.18
CA THR A 570 -1.87 15.49 23.65
C THR A 570 -2.49 14.45 22.71
N TYR A 571 -3.52 13.76 23.18
CA TYR A 571 -4.28 12.79 22.37
C TYR A 571 -5.01 13.43 21.17
N ASP A 572 -5.37 14.71 21.23
CA ASP A 572 -5.96 15.49 20.13
C ASP A 572 -4.90 16.11 19.19
N GLY A 573 -3.64 15.66 19.29
CA GLY A 573 -2.58 16.06 18.37
C GLY A 573 -2.06 17.49 18.57
N ARG A 574 -2.33 18.12 19.72
CA ARG A 574 -1.72 19.42 20.07
C ARG A 574 -0.35 19.20 20.69
N THR A 575 0.57 20.11 20.36
CA THR A 575 1.90 20.16 20.98
C THR A 575 1.99 21.42 21.84
N ILE A 576 2.23 21.24 23.14
CA ILE A 576 2.34 22.33 24.11
C ILE A 576 3.76 22.35 24.64
N ARG A 577 4.42 23.51 24.53
CA ARG A 577 5.81 23.71 24.96
C ARG A 577 5.86 24.19 26.41
N TYR A 578 6.98 23.93 27.07
CA TYR A 578 7.22 24.30 28.46
C TYR A 578 6.14 23.80 29.44
N PRO A 579 5.81 22.49 29.42
CA PRO A 579 4.95 21.94 30.46
C PRO A 579 5.65 21.93 31.81
N ASP A 580 4.85 21.90 32.89
CA ASP A 580 5.37 21.69 34.24
C ASP A 580 6.12 20.33 34.31
N PRO A 581 7.35 20.27 34.88
CA PRO A 581 8.11 19.03 35.03
C PRO A 581 7.37 17.89 35.75
N LEU A 582 6.35 18.20 36.53
CA LEU A 582 5.53 17.21 37.23
C LEU A 582 4.56 16.45 36.31
N VAL A 583 4.29 16.95 35.10
CA VAL A 583 3.37 16.35 34.14
C VAL A 583 4.04 15.17 33.45
N LYS A 584 3.42 13.99 33.55
CA LYS A 584 3.91 12.74 32.95
C LYS A 584 2.96 12.22 31.87
N ALA A 585 3.40 11.20 31.14
CA ALA A 585 2.55 10.51 30.18
C ALA A 585 1.34 9.85 30.89
N ASN A 586 0.18 9.88 30.23
CA ASN A 586 -1.14 9.46 30.74
C ASN A 586 -1.83 10.39 31.75
N ASP A 587 -1.16 11.44 32.22
CA ASP A 587 -1.80 12.50 32.99
C ASP A 587 -2.79 13.29 32.10
N THR A 588 -3.73 13.98 32.73
CA THR A 588 -4.69 14.83 32.02
C THR A 588 -4.42 16.29 32.35
N ILE A 589 -4.21 17.12 31.35
CA ILE A 589 -4.08 18.57 31.51
C ILE A 589 -5.42 19.26 31.27
N LYS A 590 -5.68 20.34 32.00
CA LYS A 590 -6.76 21.30 31.75
C LYS A 590 -6.20 22.44 30.92
N LEU A 591 -6.66 22.49 29.68
CA LEU A 591 -6.24 23.45 28.68
C LEU A 591 -7.28 24.56 28.56
N ASP A 592 -6.84 25.81 28.65
CA ASP A 592 -7.66 26.96 28.29
C ASP A 592 -7.70 27.13 26.76
N LEU A 593 -8.89 27.25 26.18
CA LEU A 593 -9.07 27.24 24.72
C LEU A 593 -8.68 28.57 24.07
N GLU A 594 -8.82 29.68 24.79
CA GLU A 594 -8.47 31.02 24.31
C GLU A 594 -6.94 31.18 24.28
N SER A 595 -6.28 30.97 25.43
CA SER A 595 -4.83 31.15 25.54
C SER A 595 -4.02 29.95 25.04
N ASN A 596 -4.63 28.77 24.89
CA ASN A 596 -3.96 27.48 24.63
C ASN A 596 -2.84 27.16 25.64
N LYS A 597 -2.95 27.66 26.87
CA LYS A 597 -2.03 27.39 27.98
C LYS A 597 -2.63 26.40 28.97
N ILE A 598 -1.76 25.67 29.66
CA ILE A 598 -2.13 24.72 30.71
C ILE A 598 -2.52 25.53 31.94
N VAL A 599 -3.75 25.34 32.42
CA VAL A 599 -4.25 25.97 33.66
C VAL A 599 -3.91 25.12 34.87
N ASP A 600 -4.17 23.81 34.76
CA ASP A 600 -3.96 22.84 35.85
C ASP A 600 -3.78 21.44 35.23
N PHE A 601 -3.35 20.46 36.01
CA PHE A 601 -3.22 19.07 35.56
C PHE A 601 -3.61 18.07 36.65
N ILE A 602 -4.03 16.88 36.22
CA ILE A 602 -4.41 15.76 37.07
C ILE A 602 -3.44 14.62 36.82
N LYS A 603 -2.77 14.18 37.88
CA LYS A 603 -1.92 12.98 37.84
C LYS A 603 -2.73 11.71 37.65
N PHE A 604 -2.20 10.78 36.88
CA PHE A 604 -2.76 9.45 36.69
C PHE A 604 -2.42 8.54 37.88
N ASP A 605 -3.14 8.73 38.98
CA ASP A 605 -2.96 8.00 40.24
C ASP A 605 -4.26 7.35 40.73
N VAL A 606 -4.11 6.36 41.62
CA VAL A 606 -5.21 5.68 42.30
C VAL A 606 -6.06 6.69 43.08
N GLY A 607 -7.38 6.50 43.06
CA GLY A 607 -8.32 7.38 43.75
C GLY A 607 -8.86 8.54 42.90
N ASN A 608 -8.39 8.73 41.67
CA ASN A 608 -8.93 9.74 40.75
C ASN A 608 -10.08 9.20 39.89
N VAL A 609 -11.01 10.09 39.50
CA VAL A 609 -12.14 9.74 38.63
C VAL A 609 -11.67 9.63 37.18
N VAL A 610 -12.06 8.53 36.53
CA VAL A 610 -11.77 8.24 35.13
C VAL A 610 -13.05 7.95 34.34
N MET A 611 -13.00 8.28 33.05
CA MET A 611 -13.94 7.80 32.04
C MET A 611 -13.22 6.83 31.09
N VAL A 612 -13.91 5.76 30.72
CA VAL A 612 -13.40 4.78 29.75
C VAL A 612 -13.72 5.25 28.33
N THR A 613 -12.71 5.38 27.48
CA THR A 613 -12.83 5.84 26.08
C THR A 613 -12.96 4.71 25.06
N GLY A 614 -12.53 3.49 25.38
CA GLY A 614 -12.46 2.35 24.46
C GLY A 614 -12.91 1.01 25.05
N GLY A 615 -13.11 0.01 24.20
CA GLY A 615 -13.50 -1.36 24.59
C GLY A 615 -14.96 -1.51 25.05
N ARG A 616 -15.27 -2.65 25.67
CA ARG A 616 -16.64 -3.04 26.11
C ARG A 616 -17.21 -2.14 27.22
N ASN A 617 -16.33 -1.54 28.01
CA ASN A 617 -16.66 -0.65 29.13
C ASN A 617 -16.70 0.84 28.74
N ARG A 618 -16.65 1.17 27.43
CA ARG A 618 -16.68 2.55 26.93
C ARG A 618 -17.87 3.36 27.46
N GLY A 619 -17.59 4.58 27.92
CA GLY A 619 -18.56 5.51 28.49
C GLY A 619 -18.92 5.25 29.96
N ARG A 620 -18.31 4.25 30.60
CA ARG A 620 -18.39 4.09 32.06
C ARG A 620 -17.48 5.08 32.76
N VAL A 621 -17.92 5.55 33.92
CA VAL A 621 -17.18 6.43 34.81
C VAL A 621 -17.02 5.77 36.16
N GLY A 622 -15.84 5.89 36.75
CA GLY A 622 -15.55 5.36 38.08
C GLY A 622 -14.23 5.87 38.63
N VAL A 623 -13.89 5.42 39.84
CA VAL A 623 -12.64 5.75 40.53
C VAL A 623 -11.64 4.63 40.31
N ILE A 624 -10.38 4.97 40.03
CA ILE A 624 -9.30 3.98 39.94
C ILE A 624 -9.07 3.36 41.32
N LYS A 625 -9.20 2.04 41.45
CA LYS A 625 -8.87 1.30 42.67
C LYS A 625 -7.46 0.76 42.68
N ASN A 626 -7.07 0.09 41.61
CA ASN A 626 -5.78 -0.58 41.52
C ASN A 626 -5.22 -0.50 40.11
N ARG A 627 -3.89 -0.46 40.01
CA ARG A 627 -3.13 -0.49 38.76
C ARG A 627 -2.18 -1.67 38.79
N GLU A 628 -2.46 -2.65 37.95
CA GLU A 628 -1.64 -3.84 37.77
C GLU A 628 -0.67 -3.63 36.62
N LYS A 629 0.63 -3.72 36.93
CA LYS A 629 1.70 -3.61 35.96
C LYS A 629 2.24 -5.01 35.66
N HIS A 630 2.10 -5.43 34.41
CA HIS A 630 2.71 -6.66 33.90
C HIS A 630 3.90 -6.28 33.02
N LYS A 631 5.08 -6.86 33.28
CA LYS A 631 6.24 -6.67 32.41
C LYS A 631 5.96 -7.32 31.06
N GLY A 632 6.14 -6.58 29.97
CA GLY A 632 5.93 -7.08 28.60
C GLY A 632 4.47 -7.20 28.15
N SER A 633 3.49 -6.87 28.99
CA SER A 633 2.06 -6.87 28.63
C SER A 633 1.41 -5.53 28.96
N PHE A 634 0.16 -5.34 28.53
CA PHE A 634 -0.58 -4.11 28.78
C PHE A 634 -0.91 -3.97 30.27
N GLU A 635 -0.74 -2.75 30.79
CA GLU A 635 -1.17 -2.44 32.15
C GLU A 635 -2.70 -2.47 32.29
N THR A 636 -3.16 -3.17 33.31
CA THR A 636 -4.59 -3.36 33.63
C THR A 636 -4.97 -2.42 34.77
N ILE A 637 -6.06 -1.67 34.56
CA ILE A 637 -6.58 -0.70 35.51
C ILE A 637 -7.94 -1.20 36.01
N HIS A 638 -8.04 -1.40 37.32
CA HIS A 638 -9.28 -1.74 38.01
C HIS A 638 -10.00 -0.47 38.43
N VAL A 639 -11.25 -0.34 37.99
CA VAL A 639 -12.08 0.84 38.21
C VAL A 639 -13.36 0.42 38.92
N GLN A 640 -13.75 1.16 39.95
CA GLN A 640 -15.02 0.98 40.65
C GLN A 640 -15.97 2.13 40.31
N ASP A 641 -17.20 1.83 39.89
CA ASP A 641 -18.22 2.85 39.70
C ASP A 641 -18.90 3.28 41.01
N VAL A 642 -19.72 4.33 40.93
CA VAL A 642 -20.44 4.86 42.11
C VAL A 642 -21.48 3.87 42.65
N ALA A 643 -21.95 2.92 41.84
CA ALA A 643 -22.86 1.86 42.26
C ALA A 643 -22.12 0.68 42.92
N GLY A 644 -20.79 0.73 42.99
CA GLY A 644 -19.94 -0.29 43.61
C GLY A 644 -19.49 -1.39 42.66
N HIS A 645 -19.92 -1.39 41.38
CA HIS A 645 -19.47 -2.40 40.43
C HIS A 645 -18.03 -2.16 40.01
N GLU A 646 -17.24 -3.22 40.04
CA GLU A 646 -15.84 -3.22 39.62
C GLU A 646 -15.68 -3.78 38.22
N PHE A 647 -14.77 -3.19 37.45
CA PHE A 647 -14.40 -3.68 36.13
C PHE A 647 -12.97 -3.29 35.78
N ALA A 648 -12.34 -4.08 34.91
CA ALA A 648 -10.97 -3.86 34.45
C ALA A 648 -10.94 -3.31 33.02
N THR A 649 -9.95 -2.46 32.72
CA THR A 649 -9.66 -1.96 31.37
C THR A 649 -8.16 -1.74 31.16
N ARG A 650 -7.71 -1.74 29.89
CA ARG A 650 -6.33 -1.40 29.54
C ARG A 650 -6.07 0.09 29.78
N LEU A 651 -4.85 0.45 30.19
CA LEU A 651 -4.39 1.84 30.40
C LEU A 651 -4.74 2.80 29.25
N GLY A 652 -4.59 2.36 28.00
CA GLY A 652 -4.87 3.18 26.81
C GLY A 652 -6.33 3.65 26.73
N ASN A 653 -7.27 2.87 27.28
CA ASN A 653 -8.70 3.16 27.25
C ASN A 653 -9.18 4.01 28.45
N VAL A 654 -8.28 4.38 29.36
CA VAL A 654 -8.62 5.14 30.58
C VAL A 654 -8.27 6.61 30.37
N PHE A 655 -9.22 7.50 30.68
CA PHE A 655 -9.02 8.95 30.63
C PHE A 655 -9.41 9.57 31.97
N THR A 656 -8.48 10.22 32.66
CA THR A 656 -8.75 10.88 33.94
C THR A 656 -9.53 12.17 33.73
N ILE A 657 -10.67 12.31 34.41
CA ILE A 657 -11.58 13.45 34.27
C ILE A 657 -11.68 14.31 35.53
N GLY A 658 -11.14 13.86 36.67
CA GLY A 658 -11.18 14.63 37.90
C GLY A 658 -10.23 14.11 38.98
N LYS A 659 -9.98 14.97 39.98
CA LYS A 659 -9.15 14.68 41.14
C LYS A 659 -10.03 14.15 42.28
N GLY A 660 -9.63 13.04 42.90
CA GLY A 660 -10.43 12.37 43.92
C GLY A 660 -11.75 11.85 43.34
N THR A 661 -12.87 12.13 44.00
CA THR A 661 -14.23 11.70 43.59
C THR A 661 -14.99 12.72 42.75
N LYS A 662 -14.47 13.95 42.60
CA LYS A 662 -15.17 15.03 41.90
C LYS A 662 -14.63 15.18 40.46
N PRO A 663 -15.46 14.95 39.42
CA PRO A 663 -15.07 15.23 38.04
C PRO A 663 -14.94 16.74 37.80
N TRP A 664 -14.00 17.14 36.95
CA TRP A 664 -13.86 18.54 36.50
C TRP A 664 -14.84 18.91 35.39
N VAL A 665 -15.53 17.92 34.83
CA VAL A 665 -16.47 18.10 33.73
C VAL A 665 -17.84 17.55 34.08
N SER A 666 -18.87 18.18 33.52
CA SER A 666 -20.25 17.71 33.60
C SER A 666 -20.40 16.38 32.85
N LEU A 667 -21.18 15.47 33.42
CA LEU A 667 -21.37 14.11 32.92
C LEU A 667 -22.74 13.96 32.25
N PRO A 668 -22.84 13.16 31.19
CA PRO A 668 -24.11 12.90 30.51
C PRO A 668 -25.10 12.14 31.41
N LYS A 669 -26.37 12.09 30.99
CA LYS A 669 -27.45 11.40 31.71
C LYS A 669 -27.01 9.98 32.13
N GLY A 670 -27.16 9.67 33.41
CA GLY A 670 -26.73 8.39 33.99
C GLY A 670 -25.32 8.41 34.60
N LYS A 671 -24.60 9.55 34.56
CA LYS A 671 -23.31 9.77 35.25
C LYS A 671 -22.26 8.67 34.97
N GLY A 672 -22.34 8.00 33.83
CA GLY A 672 -21.43 6.91 33.47
C GLY A 672 -21.70 5.56 34.16
N ILE A 673 -22.85 5.39 34.82
CA ILE A 673 -23.24 4.11 35.42
C ILE A 673 -23.93 3.25 34.35
N LYS A 674 -23.34 2.09 34.06
CA LYS A 674 -23.90 1.12 33.11
C LYS A 674 -24.74 0.10 33.86
N LEU A 675 -26.06 0.24 33.75
CA LEU A 675 -27.03 -0.69 34.30
C LEU A 675 -26.89 -2.09 33.66
N SER A 676 -27.30 -3.11 34.41
CA SER A 676 -27.40 -4.47 33.86
C SER A 676 -28.50 -4.54 32.77
N ILE A 677 -28.45 -5.58 31.94
CA ILE A 677 -29.44 -5.77 30.86
C ILE A 677 -30.87 -5.85 31.44
N ILE A 678 -31.02 -6.52 32.59
CA ILE A 678 -32.29 -6.70 33.28
C ILE A 678 -32.79 -5.36 33.84
N GLU A 679 -31.92 -4.57 34.48
CA GLU A 679 -32.27 -3.24 34.99
C GLU A 679 -32.65 -2.28 33.86
N GLU A 680 -31.93 -2.32 32.74
CA GLU A 680 -32.26 -1.50 31.58
C GLU A 680 -33.62 -1.91 30.97
N ALA A 681 -33.91 -3.20 30.91
CA ALA A 681 -35.20 -3.71 30.44
C ALA A 681 -36.35 -3.26 31.37
N ARG A 682 -36.20 -3.42 32.68
CA ARG A 682 -37.17 -2.94 33.68
C ARG A 682 -37.39 -1.43 33.58
N LYS A 683 -36.32 -0.66 33.44
CA LYS A 683 -36.40 0.80 33.27
C LYS A 683 -37.14 1.21 32.00
N ARG A 684 -36.94 0.48 30.89
CA ARG A 684 -37.67 0.73 29.63
C ARG A 684 -39.15 0.39 29.76
N LEU A 685 -39.50 -0.74 30.37
CA LEU A 685 -40.89 -1.13 30.61
C LEU A 685 -41.59 -0.13 31.53
N ALA A 686 -40.94 0.29 32.62
CA ALA A 686 -41.47 1.32 33.51
C ALA A 686 -41.71 2.64 32.77
N ALA A 687 -40.78 3.06 31.89
CA ALA A 687 -40.94 4.27 31.09
C ALA A 687 -42.07 4.16 30.05
N GLN A 688 -42.27 2.97 29.47
CA GLN A 688 -43.38 2.69 28.54
C GLN A 688 -44.74 2.67 29.24
N ASN A 689 -44.80 2.17 30.48
CA ASN A 689 -46.03 2.15 31.27
C ASN A 689 -46.39 3.53 31.83
N SER A 690 -45.42 4.45 31.92
CA SER A 690 -45.61 5.82 32.40
C SER A 690 -45.88 6.86 31.30
N ALA A 691 -45.68 6.48 30.03
CA ALA A 691 -45.88 7.33 28.85
C ALA A 691 -47.19 6.93 28.17
#